data_AF-A0A193CAM4-F1
#
_entry.id   AF-A0A193CAM4-F1
#
_cell.length_a   1.000
_cell.length_b   1.000
_cell.length_c   1.000
_cell.angle_alpha   90.00
_cell.angle_beta   90.00
_cell.angle_gamma   90.00
#
_symmetry.space_group_name_H-M   'P 1'
#
loop_
_entity.id
_entity.type
_entity.pdbx_description
1 polymer ?
#
loop_
_entity_poly.entity_id
_entity_poly.type
_entity_poly.pdbx_seq_one_letter_code
_entity_poly.pdbx_strand_id
1 'polypeptide(L)'
;MNRDIVDQGAGDFVVERRGAHVVVRRIGEADAGRGPIGWPEAVDGHVFVLVSPDAAKDASLTTALPGLLHRFVVAQEVKAVRIALPGFGRDPFLPQALADALKIEVHVPDGSFVVAPGAFLYAGHGTGGTGWLRFGPGVPACLGGKRYPVPVWEAALPDNPVAMAHAVVEPIPAGLLVRRPEGRPAAPGDEAFSVPADAAAVSIVVGAQDIAPDVGAVSTVVVRLASIRTRLVSLSTVTSAHAWLSELVKSLGRNVTVTVSPREAEKRYRPFVVKLLQRVDGTQEVSEAAAPPKGWQQSEALRYRRGRVLADVVPSGLVLRTGAGDPSASVPPFDPEGWTLYLGTAGELIGPDLLSAAEALLGELAPEIRRVARLRLLGVLDEKTRELIDRRPAIATRPVPAAEPEQRPETPIAPSSPAISQPAPAIPVAEVARPQGGPVMPSALMVSSAPVPTVSGSASALPQQEPVAEAPPAPVEAEPPALAELSGTASEKLGDTVPAGESPLNHEPAESGGAPEPAGPATPRPAPGSALVVADRASTAAEQSRFAAAAGDVYGEALASVNAALATWPSMRGQADAAVKADYVAICLYLGRGRGGFDDLNTAVRGGAAGEIDGQVHCLASGLRRLPTHRRPVLRQGKDALGLERAIEPGSILTEPGFLVGSMDLDVTLAEADLDVLIWPATARRTSELLIGQPVNEVVFFAGARFKALALREAEAIGDEPEDELTAPRLAALFRELAPGEEVSAPGELDDQDLAVLAKLDRALERRRRGALRVIEERDLMNRMTSSLQEWHEEVSAPAGRTFTLAS
;
A
#
# COMPACT_ATOMS: atom_id res chain seq x y z
N MET A 1 23.19 20.32 -32.74
CA MET A 1 22.78 19.90 -34.09
C MET A 1 23.26 18.47 -34.25
N ASN A 2 22.34 17.51 -34.09
CA ASN A 2 22.40 16.08 -34.43
C ASN A 2 20.97 15.58 -34.23
N ARG A 3 20.09 15.98 -35.15
CA ARG A 3 18.71 15.50 -35.28
C ARG A 3 18.78 14.34 -36.27
N ASP A 4 19.39 13.24 -35.86
CA ASP A 4 19.67 12.14 -36.79
C ASP A 4 18.69 10.99 -36.56
N ILE A 5 17.80 10.89 -37.55
CA ILE A 5 16.89 9.80 -37.90
C ILE A 5 15.60 9.76 -37.07
N VAL A 6 14.58 10.45 -37.59
CA VAL A 6 13.16 10.11 -37.40
C VAL A 6 12.85 9.05 -38.45
N ASP A 7 12.95 7.77 -38.11
CA ASP A 7 12.50 6.71 -39.01
C ASP A 7 11.01 6.46 -38.74
N GLN A 8 10.19 6.60 -39.78
CA GLN A 8 8.78 6.23 -39.74
C GLN A 8 8.73 4.70 -39.80
N GLY A 9 8.73 4.07 -38.63
CA GLY A 9 8.73 2.62 -38.47
C GLY A 9 7.45 1.98 -39.01
N ALA A 10 7.51 0.68 -39.31
CA ALA A 10 6.37 -0.09 -39.80
C ALA A 10 5.19 -0.02 -38.81
N GLY A 11 4.07 0.59 -39.24
CA GLY A 11 2.84 0.74 -38.45
C GLY A 11 2.65 2.14 -37.84
N ASP A 12 1.86 2.21 -36.77
CA ASP A 12 1.45 3.44 -36.08
C ASP A 12 2.54 4.03 -35.15
N PHE A 13 3.82 3.64 -35.28
CA PHE A 13 4.90 4.00 -34.36
C PHE A 13 6.08 4.73 -35.01
N VAL A 14 6.67 5.67 -34.28
CA VAL A 14 7.91 6.38 -34.64
C VAL A 14 9.01 5.96 -33.69
N VAL A 15 10.21 5.72 -34.25
CA VAL A 15 11.42 5.43 -33.48
C VAL A 15 12.42 6.56 -33.67
N GLU A 16 12.86 7.15 -32.57
CA GLU A 16 13.81 8.25 -32.57
C GLU A 16 15.02 7.93 -31.70
N ARG A 17 16.22 8.24 -32.21
CA ARG A 17 17.43 8.15 -31.41
C ARG A 17 17.69 9.45 -30.66
N ARG A 18 17.95 9.36 -29.36
CA ARG A 18 18.35 10.48 -28.49
C ARG A 18 19.64 10.13 -27.77
N GLY A 19 20.76 10.49 -28.39
CA GLY A 19 22.09 10.11 -27.90
C GLY A 19 22.30 8.59 -27.95
N ALA A 20 22.57 7.99 -26.79
CA ALA A 20 22.75 6.55 -26.64
C ALA A 20 21.44 5.76 -26.43
N HIS A 21 20.30 6.45 -26.39
CA HIS A 21 19.00 5.88 -26.10
C HIS A 21 18.07 5.94 -27.32
N VAL A 22 17.06 5.09 -27.31
CA VAL A 22 16.02 4.99 -28.34
C VAL A 22 14.68 5.30 -27.69
N VAL A 23 13.84 6.06 -28.37
CA VAL A 23 12.46 6.34 -27.97
C VAL A 23 11.52 5.75 -29.00
N VAL A 24 10.51 5.01 -28.54
CA VAL A 24 9.40 4.51 -29.34
C VAL A 24 8.14 5.22 -28.88
N ARG A 25 7.46 5.88 -29.82
CA ARG A 25 6.25 6.68 -29.57
C ARG A 25 5.20 6.41 -30.65
N ARG A 26 3.93 6.76 -30.39
CA ARG A 26 2.88 6.67 -31.41
C ARG A 26 3.02 7.80 -32.44
N ILE A 27 2.63 7.55 -33.69
CA ILE A 27 2.49 8.60 -34.71
C ILE A 27 1.41 9.59 -34.24
N GLY A 28 1.71 10.89 -34.32
CA GLY A 28 0.81 11.96 -33.86
C GLY A 28 0.95 12.35 -32.38
N GLU A 29 1.62 11.54 -31.57
CA GLU A 29 1.95 11.90 -30.18
C GLU A 29 2.93 13.08 -30.17
N ALA A 30 2.59 14.14 -29.42
CA ALA A 30 3.45 15.30 -29.26
C ALA A 30 4.79 14.86 -28.62
N ASP A 31 5.90 15.42 -29.12
CA ASP A 31 7.21 15.21 -28.49
C ASP A 31 7.20 15.84 -27.09
N ALA A 32 6.87 15.04 -26.09
CA ALA A 32 7.13 15.36 -24.70
C ALA A 32 8.66 15.36 -24.51
N GLY A 33 9.32 16.45 -24.91
CA GLY A 33 10.73 16.68 -24.66
C GLY A 33 11.04 16.39 -23.20
N ARG A 34 12.10 15.59 -22.94
CA ARG A 34 12.38 14.97 -21.63
C ARG A 34 11.09 14.45 -20.97
N GLY A 35 10.57 13.32 -21.47
CA GLY A 35 9.53 12.58 -20.80
C GLY A 35 9.86 12.31 -19.31
N PRO A 36 8.88 11.86 -18.51
CA PRO A 36 9.00 11.70 -17.05
C PRO A 36 10.11 10.72 -16.61
N ILE A 37 10.65 9.93 -17.54
CA ILE A 37 11.78 9.05 -17.32
C ILE A 37 13.06 9.88 -17.45
N GLY A 38 13.70 10.17 -16.32
CA GLY A 38 15.09 10.64 -16.31
C GLY A 38 15.94 9.66 -17.12
N TRP A 39 16.64 10.17 -18.14
CA TRP A 39 17.47 9.35 -19.01
C TRP A 39 18.53 8.62 -18.17
N PRO A 40 18.57 7.27 -18.17
CA PRO A 40 19.59 6.55 -17.44
C PRO A 40 20.97 6.82 -18.07
N GLU A 41 22.04 6.68 -17.30
CA GLU A 41 23.39 6.83 -17.85
C GLU A 41 23.65 5.79 -18.95
N ALA A 42 24.24 6.24 -20.05
CA ALA A 42 24.56 5.37 -21.18
C ALA A 42 25.69 4.41 -20.78
N VAL A 43 25.50 3.12 -21.05
CA VAL A 43 26.53 2.10 -20.85
C VAL A 43 26.97 1.60 -22.22
N ASP A 44 28.28 1.51 -22.45
CA ASP A 44 28.85 1.12 -23.74
C ASP A 44 28.34 -0.26 -24.18
N GLY A 45 27.81 -0.33 -25.41
CA GLY A 45 27.21 -1.54 -25.96
C GLY A 45 25.80 -1.85 -25.43
N HIS A 46 25.21 -1.02 -24.57
CA HIS A 46 23.84 -1.19 -24.09
C HIS A 46 22.94 -0.08 -24.66
N VAL A 47 21.84 -0.47 -25.30
CA VAL A 47 20.83 0.46 -25.79
C VAL A 47 19.63 0.45 -24.85
N PHE A 48 19.22 1.63 -24.39
CA PHE A 48 18.01 1.78 -23.59
C PHE A 48 16.85 2.25 -24.47
N VAL A 49 15.76 1.48 -24.50
CA VAL A 49 14.56 1.74 -25.29
C VAL A 49 13.47 2.25 -24.35
N LEU A 50 13.08 3.51 -24.53
CA LEU A 50 11.97 4.16 -23.83
C LEU A 50 10.72 4.01 -24.67
N VAL A 51 9.66 3.50 -24.07
CA VAL A 51 8.34 3.45 -24.70
C VAL A 51 7.48 4.56 -24.09
N SER A 52 6.87 5.39 -24.93
CA SER A 52 5.94 6.41 -24.45
C SER A 52 4.69 5.77 -23.82
N PRO A 53 3.99 6.45 -22.90
CA PRO A 53 2.78 5.92 -22.29
C PRO A 53 1.71 5.51 -23.31
N ASP A 54 1.55 6.28 -24.39
CA ASP A 54 0.54 5.98 -25.41
C ASP A 54 0.97 4.84 -26.35
N ALA A 55 2.27 4.73 -26.67
CA ALA A 55 2.77 3.56 -27.37
C ALA A 55 2.65 2.29 -26.51
N ALA A 56 2.86 2.39 -25.19
CA ALA A 56 2.76 1.26 -24.27
C ALA A 56 1.33 0.72 -24.10
N LYS A 57 0.30 1.55 -24.32
CA LYS A 57 -1.11 1.13 -24.29
C LYS A 57 -1.52 0.37 -25.55
N ASP A 58 -0.81 0.56 -26.66
CA ASP A 58 -1.16 -0.06 -27.94
C ASP A 58 -0.64 -1.50 -28.00
N ALA A 59 -1.56 -2.46 -28.07
CA ALA A 59 -1.22 -3.89 -28.11
C ALA A 59 -0.34 -4.27 -29.32
N SER A 60 -0.42 -3.53 -30.43
CA SER A 60 0.35 -3.80 -31.65
C SER A 60 1.83 -3.48 -31.51
N LEU A 61 2.23 -2.71 -30.49
CA LEU A 61 3.63 -2.36 -30.24
C LEU A 61 4.50 -3.60 -30.10
N THR A 62 4.04 -4.59 -29.32
CA THR A 62 4.82 -5.80 -29.01
C THR A 62 5.22 -6.57 -30.27
N THR A 63 4.29 -6.68 -31.24
CA THR A 63 4.51 -7.28 -32.56
C THR A 63 5.40 -6.42 -33.46
N ALA A 64 5.34 -5.09 -33.32
CA ALA A 64 6.16 -4.16 -34.10
C ALA A 64 7.62 -4.08 -33.61
N LEU A 65 7.88 -4.30 -32.32
CA LEU A 65 9.21 -4.15 -31.68
C LEU A 65 10.37 -4.83 -32.42
N PRO A 66 10.28 -6.09 -32.89
CA PRO A 66 11.38 -6.72 -33.64
C PRO A 66 11.75 -5.93 -34.89
N GLY A 67 10.77 -5.53 -35.70
CA GLY A 67 10.99 -4.76 -36.93
C GLY A 67 11.51 -3.34 -36.64
N LEU A 68 10.95 -2.70 -35.61
CA LEU A 68 11.36 -1.37 -35.17
C LEU A 68 12.81 -1.36 -34.66
N LEU A 69 13.21 -2.35 -33.86
CA LEU A 69 14.53 -2.37 -33.22
C LEU A 69 15.63 -3.00 -34.09
N HIS A 70 15.30 -3.93 -34.99
CA HIS A 70 16.29 -4.61 -35.85
C HIS A 70 17.18 -3.62 -36.60
N ARG A 71 16.63 -2.53 -37.14
CA ARG A 71 17.39 -1.50 -37.87
C ARG A 71 18.39 -0.75 -36.99
N PHE A 72 18.07 -0.55 -35.70
CA PHE A 72 18.93 0.16 -34.77
C PHE A 72 19.99 -0.73 -34.12
N VAL A 73 19.63 -2.01 -33.89
CA VAL A 73 20.50 -2.98 -33.24
C VAL A 73 21.53 -3.55 -34.22
N VAL A 74 21.14 -3.89 -35.46
CA VAL A 74 22.04 -4.52 -36.45
C VAL A 74 23.07 -3.55 -37.02
N ALA A 75 22.78 -2.24 -37.02
CA ALA A 75 23.67 -1.23 -37.56
C ALA A 75 24.88 -0.91 -36.65
N GLN A 76 24.91 -1.39 -35.40
CA GLN A 76 25.98 -1.08 -34.42
C GLN A 76 26.39 -2.32 -33.60
N GLU A 77 27.55 -2.26 -32.95
CA GLU A 77 28.01 -3.28 -32.00
C GLU A 77 27.24 -3.21 -30.67
N VAL A 78 25.93 -3.43 -30.72
CA VAL A 78 25.08 -3.51 -29.52
C VAL A 78 25.22 -4.91 -28.92
N LYS A 79 25.46 -4.98 -27.61
CA LYS A 79 25.56 -6.23 -26.83
C LYS A 79 24.26 -6.58 -26.13
N ALA A 80 23.52 -5.58 -25.65
CA ALA A 80 22.26 -5.76 -24.96
C ALA A 80 21.29 -4.60 -25.21
N VAL A 81 19.99 -4.91 -25.22
CA VAL A 81 18.90 -3.94 -25.28
C VAL A 81 18.11 -4.01 -23.99
N ARG A 82 17.78 -2.86 -23.40
CA ARG A 82 16.92 -2.77 -22.23
C ARG A 82 15.67 -1.99 -22.57
N ILE A 83 14.51 -2.61 -22.46
CA ILE A 83 13.22 -2.02 -22.86
C ILE A 83 12.45 -1.62 -21.62
N ALA A 84 12.22 -0.32 -21.48
CA ALA A 84 11.52 0.30 -20.38
C ALA A 84 10.00 0.24 -20.60
N LEU A 85 9.46 -0.98 -20.69
CA LEU A 85 8.03 -1.26 -20.85
C LEU A 85 7.52 -2.03 -19.62
N PRO A 86 6.71 -1.42 -18.74
CA PRO A 86 6.23 -2.06 -17.52
C PRO A 86 5.52 -3.39 -17.80
N GLY A 87 5.86 -4.43 -17.03
CA GLY A 87 5.22 -5.74 -17.11
C GLY A 87 5.55 -6.55 -18.37
N PHE A 88 6.43 -6.08 -19.26
CA PHE A 88 6.75 -6.77 -20.51
C PHE A 88 7.40 -8.14 -20.28
N GLY A 89 8.06 -8.34 -19.13
CA GLY A 89 8.62 -9.63 -18.71
C GLY A 89 7.62 -10.61 -18.08
N ARG A 90 6.34 -10.26 -17.89
CA ARG A 90 5.34 -11.16 -17.28
C ARG A 90 5.03 -12.36 -18.15
N ASP A 91 4.92 -12.13 -19.45
CA ASP A 91 4.85 -13.17 -20.46
C ASP A 91 6.26 -13.37 -21.03
N PRO A 92 6.94 -14.50 -20.75
CA PRO A 92 8.29 -14.73 -21.22
C PRO A 92 8.37 -14.97 -22.73
N PHE A 93 7.28 -15.30 -23.42
CA PHE A 93 7.31 -15.68 -24.84
C PHE A 93 7.67 -14.49 -25.74
N LEU A 94 7.11 -13.30 -25.50
CA LEU A 94 7.34 -12.13 -26.35
C LEU A 94 8.78 -11.57 -26.22
N PRO A 95 9.34 -11.34 -25.02
CA PRO A 95 10.73 -10.91 -24.89
C PRO A 95 11.73 -11.96 -25.39
N GLN A 96 11.43 -13.25 -25.24
CA GLN A 96 12.27 -14.32 -25.78
C GLN A 96 12.27 -14.31 -27.31
N ALA A 97 11.10 -14.24 -27.94
CA ALA A 97 10.99 -14.14 -29.40
C ALA A 97 11.71 -12.90 -29.93
N LEU A 98 11.67 -11.78 -29.19
CA LEU A 98 12.42 -10.57 -29.52
C LEU A 98 13.94 -10.76 -29.42
N ALA A 99 14.43 -11.40 -28.35
CA ALA A 99 15.84 -11.73 -28.19
C ALA A 99 16.34 -12.65 -29.31
N ASP A 100 15.56 -13.66 -29.67
CA ASP A 100 15.87 -14.61 -30.75
C ASP A 100 15.88 -13.92 -32.12
N ALA A 101 14.90 -13.06 -32.40
CA ALA A 101 14.81 -12.32 -33.66
C ALA A 101 15.95 -11.31 -33.84
N LEU A 102 16.34 -10.62 -32.76
CA LEU A 102 17.42 -9.63 -32.79
C LEU A 102 18.83 -10.24 -32.59
N LYS A 103 18.91 -11.50 -32.16
CA LYS A 103 20.16 -12.19 -31.77
C LYS A 103 20.99 -11.41 -30.75
N ILE A 104 20.31 -10.76 -29.80
CA ILE A 104 20.92 -9.92 -28.77
C ILE A 104 20.29 -10.20 -27.41
N GLU A 105 21.01 -9.90 -26.33
CA GLU A 105 20.42 -9.96 -24.99
C GLU A 105 19.36 -8.86 -24.81
N VAL A 106 18.20 -9.24 -24.30
CA VAL A 106 17.06 -8.34 -24.05
C VAL A 106 16.76 -8.31 -22.54
N HIS A 107 16.72 -7.12 -21.97
CA HIS A 107 16.38 -6.89 -20.57
C HIS A 107 15.05 -6.16 -20.44
N VAL A 108 14.11 -6.73 -19.69
CA VAL A 108 12.75 -6.20 -19.55
C VAL A 108 12.26 -6.34 -18.11
N PRO A 109 11.44 -5.41 -17.59
CA PRO A 109 10.89 -5.53 -16.26
C PRO A 109 9.63 -6.43 -16.29
N ASP A 110 9.49 -7.30 -15.29
CA ASP A 110 8.28 -8.13 -15.10
C ASP A 110 7.19 -7.44 -14.26
N GLY A 111 7.50 -6.26 -13.72
CA GLY A 111 6.56 -5.36 -13.07
C GLY A 111 6.74 -3.92 -13.54
N SER A 112 6.33 -2.98 -12.70
CA SER A 112 6.68 -1.57 -12.88
C SER A 112 8.16 -1.35 -12.52
N PHE A 113 8.66 -0.14 -12.77
CA PHE A 113 9.99 0.28 -12.35
C PHE A 113 9.98 1.75 -11.94
N VAL A 114 10.91 2.13 -11.06
CA VAL A 114 11.06 3.47 -10.54
C VAL A 114 12.22 4.17 -11.24
N VAL A 115 11.95 5.43 -11.62
CA VAL A 115 12.94 6.35 -12.15
C VAL A 115 12.91 7.60 -11.27
N ALA A 116 13.88 7.71 -10.37
CA ALA A 116 14.09 8.92 -9.59
C ALA A 116 15.44 9.54 -9.98
N PRO A 117 15.53 10.87 -10.13
CA PRO A 117 16.79 11.53 -10.43
C PRO A 117 17.89 11.15 -9.43
N GLY A 118 19.01 10.63 -9.95
CA GLY A 118 20.14 10.20 -9.13
C GLY A 118 19.97 8.83 -8.46
N ALA A 119 18.82 8.17 -8.56
CA ALA A 119 18.65 6.78 -8.12
C ALA A 119 18.95 5.78 -9.25
N PHE A 120 19.20 4.52 -8.90
CA PHE A 120 19.21 3.45 -9.89
C PHE A 120 17.82 3.28 -10.50
N LEU A 121 17.81 2.92 -11.78
CA LEU A 121 16.60 2.43 -12.41
C LEU A 121 16.23 1.08 -11.75
N TYR A 122 15.10 1.04 -11.05
CA TYR A 122 14.80 -0.01 -10.08
C TYR A 122 13.49 -0.73 -10.37
N ALA A 123 13.52 -2.05 -10.53
CA ALA A 123 12.35 -2.90 -10.80
C ALA A 123 12.13 -3.98 -9.72
N GLY A 124 12.63 -3.75 -8.50
CA GLY A 124 12.57 -4.72 -7.41
C GLY A 124 11.33 -4.61 -6.53
N HIS A 125 11.49 -4.96 -5.24
CA HIS A 125 10.41 -4.90 -4.25
C HIS A 125 9.67 -3.55 -4.26
N GLY A 126 8.35 -3.59 -4.17
CA GLY A 126 7.47 -2.42 -4.20
C GLY A 126 6.99 -2.01 -5.59
N THR A 127 7.54 -2.57 -6.68
CA THR A 127 7.13 -2.21 -8.06
C THR A 127 6.16 -3.20 -8.72
N GLY A 128 5.72 -4.25 -8.01
CA GLY A 128 4.77 -5.24 -8.54
C GLY A 128 5.38 -6.27 -9.51
N GLY A 129 6.70 -6.45 -9.45
CA GLY A 129 7.48 -7.47 -10.16
C GLY A 129 8.66 -7.98 -9.32
N THR A 130 9.48 -8.86 -9.89
CA THR A 130 10.67 -9.44 -9.25
C THR A 130 11.96 -8.73 -9.63
N GLY A 131 12.03 -8.10 -10.81
CA GLY A 131 13.24 -7.42 -11.27
C GLY A 131 13.29 -7.17 -12.77
N TRP A 132 14.50 -6.88 -13.23
CA TRP A 132 14.84 -6.90 -14.65
C TRP A 132 15.14 -8.34 -15.04
N LEU A 133 14.31 -8.94 -15.88
CA LEU A 133 14.58 -10.24 -16.49
C LEU A 133 15.52 -10.08 -17.67
N ARG A 134 16.44 -11.03 -17.83
CA ARG A 134 17.38 -11.13 -18.95
C ARG A 134 17.00 -12.32 -19.83
N PHE A 135 16.81 -12.04 -21.11
CA PHE A 135 16.50 -12.99 -22.17
C PHE A 135 17.68 -13.05 -23.13
N GLY A 136 18.27 -14.22 -23.31
CA GLY A 136 19.36 -14.46 -24.26
C GLY A 136 18.84 -15.25 -25.46
N PRO A 137 19.46 -15.11 -26.66
CA PRO A 137 19.05 -15.89 -27.82
C PRO A 137 19.14 -17.39 -27.57
N GLY A 138 18.01 -18.10 -27.67
CA GLY A 138 17.90 -19.55 -27.45
C GLY A 138 18.14 -20.02 -26.00
N VAL A 139 18.19 -19.11 -25.02
CA VAL A 139 18.45 -19.43 -23.60
C VAL A 139 17.25 -18.99 -22.76
N PRO A 140 16.76 -19.82 -21.82
CA PRO A 140 15.68 -19.44 -20.91
C PRO A 140 15.95 -18.15 -20.14
N ALA A 141 14.88 -17.41 -19.85
CA ALA A 141 14.95 -16.18 -19.07
C ALA A 141 15.56 -16.41 -17.68
N CYS A 142 16.34 -15.45 -17.21
CA CYS A 142 16.89 -15.44 -15.85
C CYS A 142 16.82 -14.03 -15.25
N LEU A 143 16.94 -13.92 -13.93
CA LEU A 143 16.96 -12.61 -13.26
C LEU A 143 18.27 -11.87 -13.61
N GLY A 144 18.13 -10.70 -14.25
CA GLY A 144 19.22 -9.81 -14.64
C GLY A 144 19.51 -8.70 -13.61
N GLY A 145 19.00 -8.83 -12.39
CA GLY A 145 19.14 -7.88 -11.29
C GLY A 145 17.90 -7.00 -11.09
N LYS A 146 17.93 -6.20 -10.02
CA LYS A 146 16.85 -5.27 -9.64
C LYS A 146 17.16 -3.84 -9.98
N ARG A 147 18.44 -3.50 -10.11
CA ARG A 147 18.94 -2.16 -10.39
C ARG A 147 19.63 -2.09 -11.73
N TYR A 148 19.68 -0.88 -12.29
CA TYR A 148 20.48 -0.60 -13.47
C TYR A 148 21.20 0.74 -13.38
N PRO A 149 22.52 0.77 -13.65
CA PRO A 149 23.41 -0.40 -13.75
C PRO A 149 23.37 -1.28 -12.48
N VAL A 150 23.70 -2.58 -12.60
CA VAL A 150 23.69 -3.48 -11.43
C VAL A 150 24.89 -3.13 -10.56
N PRO A 151 24.71 -2.63 -9.32
CA PRO A 151 25.82 -2.27 -8.46
C PRO A 151 26.49 -3.53 -7.89
N VAL A 152 27.80 -3.44 -7.64
CA VAL A 152 28.61 -4.57 -7.13
C VAL A 152 28.11 -5.12 -5.80
N TRP A 153 27.40 -4.31 -5.02
CA TRP A 153 26.85 -4.68 -3.72
C TRP A 153 25.47 -5.35 -3.80
N GLU A 154 24.81 -5.40 -4.97
CA GLU A 154 23.43 -5.91 -5.09
C GLU A 154 23.30 -7.35 -4.58
N ALA A 155 24.25 -8.22 -4.93
CA ALA A 155 24.23 -9.63 -4.53
C ALA A 155 24.37 -9.85 -3.01
N ALA A 156 24.82 -8.84 -2.26
CA ALA A 156 24.90 -8.91 -0.80
C ALA A 156 23.58 -8.54 -0.10
N LEU A 157 22.59 -8.03 -0.85
CA LEU A 157 21.32 -7.56 -0.29
C LEU A 157 20.23 -8.63 -0.37
N PRO A 158 19.29 -8.63 0.59
CA PRO A 158 18.13 -9.50 0.52
C PRO A 158 17.24 -9.15 -0.68
N ASP A 159 16.64 -10.20 -1.24
CA ASP A 159 15.77 -10.05 -2.40
C ASP A 159 14.38 -9.52 -2.04
N ASN A 160 13.91 -9.87 -0.85
CA ASN A 160 12.60 -9.54 -0.32
C ASN A 160 12.75 -8.89 1.07
N PRO A 161 11.71 -8.23 1.58
CA PRO A 161 11.70 -7.72 2.94
C PRO A 161 12.06 -8.80 3.96
N VAL A 162 12.93 -8.45 4.91
CA VAL A 162 13.34 -9.32 6.01
C VAL A 162 12.77 -8.75 7.30
N ALA A 163 11.94 -9.55 7.99
CA ALA A 163 11.44 -9.21 9.32
C ALA A 163 12.51 -9.52 10.38
N MET A 164 12.72 -8.59 11.30
CA MET A 164 13.54 -8.69 12.51
C MET A 164 12.65 -8.41 13.73
N ALA A 165 13.10 -8.78 14.94
CA ALA A 165 12.29 -8.69 16.16
C ALA A 165 11.58 -7.33 16.36
N HIS A 166 12.22 -6.21 15.98
CA HIS A 166 11.66 -4.86 16.12
C HIS A 166 11.88 -3.95 14.88
N ALA A 167 12.17 -4.55 13.72
CA ALA A 167 12.40 -3.82 12.49
C ALA A 167 12.05 -4.66 11.26
N VAL A 168 11.79 -4.00 10.13
CA VAL A 168 11.71 -4.62 8.81
C VAL A 168 12.77 -3.98 7.94
N VAL A 169 13.54 -4.81 7.25
CA VAL A 169 14.57 -4.40 6.30
C VAL A 169 14.05 -4.63 4.89
N GLU A 170 13.83 -3.58 4.13
CA GLU A 170 13.25 -3.63 2.79
C GLU A 170 14.27 -3.20 1.72
N PRO A 171 14.38 -3.91 0.60
CA PRO A 171 15.19 -3.44 -0.52
C PRO A 171 14.53 -2.24 -1.21
N ILE A 172 15.33 -1.20 -1.45
CA ILE A 172 14.94 0.05 -2.10
C ILE A 172 15.96 0.40 -3.20
N PRO A 173 15.67 1.36 -4.12
CA PRO A 173 16.57 1.71 -5.22
C PRO A 173 18.03 1.95 -4.80
N ALA A 174 18.26 2.73 -3.74
CA ALA A 174 19.60 3.10 -3.29
C ALA A 174 20.28 2.10 -2.32
N GLY A 175 19.59 1.03 -1.93
CA GLY A 175 20.09 0.05 -0.95
C GLY A 175 18.99 -0.59 -0.13
N LEU A 176 19.00 -0.36 1.19
CA LEU A 176 18.04 -0.91 2.15
C LEU A 176 17.35 0.19 2.95
N LEU A 177 16.07 0.00 3.25
CA LEU A 177 15.32 0.75 4.24
C LEU A 177 15.17 -0.08 5.50
N VAL A 178 15.54 0.48 6.65
CA VAL A 178 15.25 -0.08 7.97
C VAL A 178 14.15 0.74 8.61
N ARG A 179 12.98 0.12 8.81
CA ARG A 179 11.80 0.76 9.39
C ARG A 179 11.21 -0.07 10.53
N ARG A 180 10.34 0.54 11.33
CA ARG A 180 9.50 -0.17 12.30
C ARG A 180 8.47 -1.07 11.58
N PRO A 181 8.12 -2.25 12.12
CA PRO A 181 7.08 -3.11 11.55
C PRO A 181 5.70 -2.45 11.49
N GLU A 182 5.39 -1.55 12.43
CA GLU A 182 4.12 -0.83 12.52
C GLU A 182 3.93 0.21 11.40
N GLY A 183 5.02 0.63 10.76
CA GLY A 183 4.98 1.55 9.62
C GLY A 183 4.45 0.88 8.35
N ARG A 184 3.91 1.69 7.43
CA ARG A 184 3.50 1.16 6.10
C ARG A 184 4.73 0.61 5.34
N PRO A 185 4.57 -0.44 4.52
CA PRO A 185 5.60 -0.86 3.56
C PRO A 185 5.98 0.28 2.61
N ALA A 186 7.27 0.37 2.25
CA ALA A 186 7.72 1.41 1.36
C ALA A 186 7.18 1.17 -0.06
N ALA A 187 6.67 2.23 -0.67
CA ALA A 187 6.10 2.21 -2.01
C ALA A 187 6.82 3.20 -2.94
N PRO A 188 6.80 2.97 -4.26
CA PRO A 188 7.18 3.98 -5.24
C PRO A 188 6.50 5.33 -4.96
N GLY A 189 7.29 6.41 -4.93
CA GLY A 189 6.84 7.74 -4.53
C GLY A 189 7.21 8.12 -3.09
N ASP A 190 7.57 7.16 -2.24
CA ASP A 190 8.09 7.45 -0.90
C ASP A 190 9.51 8.06 -0.98
N GLU A 191 9.87 8.84 0.03
CA GLU A 191 11.19 9.51 0.09
C GLU A 191 12.36 8.51 0.02
N ALA A 192 12.18 7.32 0.61
CA ALA A 192 13.15 6.23 0.56
C ALA A 192 13.51 5.80 -0.87
N PHE A 193 12.57 5.92 -1.83
CA PHE A 193 12.80 5.61 -3.25
C PHE A 193 13.50 6.72 -4.01
N SER A 194 13.55 7.94 -3.45
CA SER A 194 14.18 9.12 -4.05
C SER A 194 15.60 9.37 -3.53
N VAL A 195 16.08 8.55 -2.60
CA VAL A 195 17.45 8.64 -2.09
C VAL A 195 18.43 8.44 -3.25
N PRO A 196 19.38 9.37 -3.51
CA PRO A 196 20.34 9.23 -4.60
C PRO A 196 21.17 7.97 -4.41
N ALA A 197 21.36 7.15 -5.43
CA ALA A 197 22.13 5.92 -5.33
C ALA A 197 23.63 6.14 -5.59
N ASP A 198 24.45 5.18 -5.13
CA ASP A 198 25.89 5.14 -5.37
C ASP A 198 26.29 3.70 -5.74
N ALA A 199 26.96 3.52 -6.88
CA ALA A 199 27.40 2.21 -7.34
C ALA A 199 28.49 1.59 -6.47
N ALA A 200 29.28 2.41 -5.77
CA ALA A 200 30.36 1.96 -4.91
C ALA A 200 29.94 1.80 -3.43
N ALA A 201 28.79 2.37 -3.02
CA ALA A 201 28.34 2.32 -1.64
C ALA A 201 26.83 2.09 -1.49
N VAL A 202 26.43 1.13 -0.66
CA VAL A 202 25.02 0.87 -0.36
C VAL A 202 24.49 1.90 0.63
N SER A 203 23.28 2.40 0.39
CA SER A 203 22.56 3.24 1.35
C SER A 203 21.80 2.39 2.35
N ILE A 204 22.05 2.61 3.64
CA ILE A 204 21.19 2.14 4.73
C ILE A 204 20.34 3.34 5.12
N VAL A 205 19.10 3.34 4.65
CA VAL A 205 18.11 4.38 4.90
C VAL A 205 17.35 4.00 6.17
N VAL A 206 17.22 4.92 7.12
CA VAL A 206 16.67 4.66 8.45
C VAL A 206 15.47 5.54 8.70
N GLY A 207 14.39 4.91 9.16
CA GLY A 207 13.16 5.59 9.53
C GLY A 207 12.28 5.93 8.32
N ALA A 208 11.01 6.14 8.61
CA ALA A 208 10.01 6.70 7.70
C ALA A 208 8.86 7.27 8.55
N GLN A 209 8.24 8.37 8.11
CA GLN A 209 7.03 8.93 8.73
C GLN A 209 7.18 9.24 10.24
N ASP A 210 8.33 9.81 10.65
CA ASP A 210 8.64 10.11 12.05
C ASP A 210 8.71 8.91 13.02
N ILE A 211 8.64 7.67 12.51
CA ILE A 211 8.79 6.48 13.33
C ILE A 211 10.22 5.96 13.23
N ALA A 212 10.94 5.99 14.37
CA ALA A 212 12.31 5.49 14.46
C ALA A 212 12.37 3.98 14.74
N PRO A 213 13.14 3.19 13.97
CA PRO A 213 13.46 1.82 14.33
C PRO A 213 14.38 1.76 15.55
N ASP A 214 14.44 0.57 16.15
CA ASP A 214 15.36 0.27 17.24
C ASP A 214 16.84 0.40 16.80
N VAL A 215 17.67 0.96 17.66
CA VAL A 215 19.10 1.19 17.38
C VAL A 215 19.85 -0.14 17.22
N GLY A 216 19.52 -1.16 18.01
CA GLY A 216 20.11 -2.49 17.93
C GLY A 216 19.81 -3.16 16.58
N ALA A 217 18.59 -2.98 16.07
CA ALA A 217 18.22 -3.48 14.74
C ALA A 217 19.05 -2.82 13.63
N VAL A 218 19.19 -1.48 13.64
CA VAL A 218 20.03 -0.76 12.66
C VAL A 218 21.49 -1.17 12.79
N SER A 219 21.99 -1.30 14.03
CA SER A 219 23.36 -1.75 14.30
C SER A 219 23.63 -3.14 13.72
N THR A 220 22.68 -4.05 13.86
CA THR A 220 22.77 -5.41 13.29
C THR A 220 22.89 -5.38 11.77
N VAL A 221 22.10 -4.54 11.09
CA VAL A 221 22.18 -4.38 9.63
C VAL A 221 23.54 -3.81 9.20
N VAL A 222 24.01 -2.76 9.88
CA VAL A 222 25.30 -2.13 9.61
C VAL A 222 26.46 -3.10 9.81
N VAL A 223 26.43 -3.93 10.87
CA VAL A 223 27.44 -4.95 11.14
C VAL A 223 27.39 -6.08 10.10
N ARG A 224 26.18 -6.51 9.69
CA ARG A 224 26.01 -7.56 8.68
C ARG A 224 26.58 -7.16 7.32
N LEU A 225 26.54 -5.87 7.01
CA LEU A 225 27.07 -5.29 5.77
C LEU A 225 28.48 -4.72 5.91
N ALA A 226 29.23 -5.08 6.96
CA ALA A 226 30.56 -4.54 7.21
C ALA A 226 31.60 -4.86 6.11
N SER A 227 31.36 -5.87 5.27
CA SER A 227 32.21 -6.24 4.14
C SER A 227 32.03 -5.35 2.90
N ILE A 228 30.99 -4.50 2.87
CA ILE A 228 30.70 -3.58 1.77
C ILE A 228 30.73 -2.13 2.26
N ARG A 229 30.96 -1.20 1.33
CA ARG A 229 30.93 0.23 1.67
C ARG A 229 29.48 0.64 1.93
N THR A 230 29.19 1.10 3.15
CA THR A 230 27.84 1.53 3.56
C THR A 230 27.82 3.02 3.83
N ARG A 231 26.70 3.69 3.53
CA ARG A 231 26.40 5.05 3.97
C ARG A 231 25.07 5.08 4.71
N LEU A 232 24.98 5.83 5.80
CA LEU A 232 23.73 5.96 6.56
C LEU A 232 22.95 7.19 6.09
N VAL A 233 21.66 7.03 5.83
CA VAL A 233 20.75 8.10 5.46
C VAL A 233 19.58 8.11 6.42
N SER A 234 19.28 9.25 7.00
CA SER A 234 18.18 9.42 7.97
C SER A 234 17.00 10.12 7.31
N LEU A 235 15.80 9.57 7.43
CA LEU A 235 14.55 10.15 6.88
C LEU A 235 13.59 10.70 7.94
N SER A 236 13.94 10.66 9.23
CA SER A 236 13.10 11.25 10.26
C SER A 236 13.86 12.19 11.17
N THR A 237 13.12 13.13 11.74
CA THR A 237 13.62 13.98 12.83
C THR A 237 14.22 13.13 13.95
N VAL A 238 13.53 12.09 14.41
CA VAL A 238 14.00 11.22 15.51
C VAL A 238 15.33 10.54 15.20
N THR A 239 15.49 9.98 13.99
CA THR A 239 16.70 9.25 13.59
C THR A 239 17.87 10.17 13.23
N SER A 240 17.58 11.45 12.98
CA SER A 240 18.59 12.49 12.77
C SER A 240 19.02 13.17 14.08
N ALA A 241 18.28 12.97 15.18
CA ALA A 241 18.54 13.62 16.45
C ALA A 241 19.82 13.10 17.13
N HIS A 242 20.50 13.98 17.84
CA HIS A 242 21.75 13.68 18.54
C HIS A 242 21.66 12.50 19.52
N ALA A 243 20.56 12.38 20.28
CA ALA A 243 20.38 11.30 21.25
C ALA A 243 20.39 9.92 20.57
N TRP A 244 19.62 9.78 19.49
CA TRP A 244 19.52 8.52 18.74
C TRP A 244 20.84 8.17 18.04
N LEU A 245 21.49 9.16 17.41
CA LEU A 245 22.80 8.98 16.77
C LEU A 245 23.89 8.58 17.77
N SER A 246 23.88 9.17 18.96
CA SER A 246 24.82 8.83 20.03
C SER A 246 24.63 7.40 20.52
N GLU A 247 23.39 6.94 20.66
CA GLU A 247 23.09 5.55 20.99
C GLU A 247 23.56 4.59 19.89
N LEU A 248 23.34 4.93 18.62
CA LEU A 248 23.81 4.14 17.47
C LEU A 248 25.33 3.98 17.45
N VAL A 249 26.06 5.07 17.62
CA VAL A 249 27.52 5.03 17.62
C VAL A 249 28.07 4.27 18.82
N LYS A 250 27.44 4.38 19.99
CA LYS A 250 27.78 3.55 21.17
C LYS A 250 27.54 2.06 20.91
N SER A 251 26.40 1.72 20.32
CA SER A 251 26.06 0.34 19.95
C SER A 251 27.03 -0.25 18.92
N LEU A 252 27.48 0.54 17.95
CA LEU A 252 28.44 0.12 16.93
C LEU A 252 29.90 0.14 17.40
N GLY A 253 30.22 0.88 18.45
CA GLY A 253 31.60 1.06 18.93
C GLY A 253 32.52 1.81 17.96
N ARG A 254 31.98 2.58 16.99
CA ARG A 254 32.75 3.34 16.00
C ARG A 254 31.99 4.58 15.52
N ASN A 255 32.75 5.61 15.10
CA ASN A 255 32.17 6.83 14.53
C ASN A 255 31.32 6.53 13.29
N VAL A 256 30.23 7.30 13.10
CA VAL A 256 29.32 7.13 11.96
C VAL A 256 29.06 8.47 11.30
N THR A 257 29.15 8.49 9.96
CA THR A 257 28.68 9.61 9.14
C THR A 257 27.26 9.36 8.67
N VAL A 258 26.38 10.32 8.93
CA VAL A 258 24.96 10.26 8.58
C VAL A 258 24.62 11.39 7.63
N THR A 259 23.94 11.04 6.54
CA THR A 259 23.34 12.01 5.63
C THR A 259 21.93 12.33 6.12
N VAL A 260 21.65 13.60 6.37
CA VAL A 260 20.33 14.06 6.80
C VAL A 260 19.49 14.36 5.56
N SER A 261 18.38 13.64 5.36
CA SER A 261 17.56 13.83 4.16
C SER A 261 16.77 15.15 4.22
N PRO A 262 16.68 15.91 3.12
CA PRO A 262 16.13 17.27 3.13
C PRO A 262 14.59 17.37 3.00
N ARG A 263 13.78 16.32 3.23
CA ARG A 263 12.35 16.35 2.87
C ARG A 263 11.38 15.58 3.78
N GLU A 264 11.10 16.08 4.98
CA GLU A 264 9.83 15.75 5.64
C GLU A 264 8.68 16.46 4.90
N ALA A 265 7.79 15.69 4.26
CA ALA A 265 6.65 16.20 3.49
C ALA A 265 5.68 17.09 4.31
N GLU A 266 5.77 17.05 5.64
CA GLU A 266 4.94 17.85 6.56
C GLU A 266 5.74 18.92 7.33
N LYS A 267 7.08 18.81 7.44
CA LYS A 267 7.98 19.80 8.07
C LYS A 267 9.00 20.34 7.06
N ARG A 268 8.54 21.38 6.35
CA ARG A 268 9.06 21.92 5.08
C ARG A 268 10.45 22.58 5.09
N TYR A 269 11.42 22.31 5.97
CA TYR A 269 12.71 23.03 5.90
C TYR A 269 13.92 22.14 5.65
N ARG A 270 14.87 22.63 4.86
CA ARG A 270 16.15 21.98 4.60
C ARG A 270 17.20 22.50 5.57
N PRO A 271 17.82 21.64 6.39
CA PRO A 271 18.94 22.06 7.24
C PRO A 271 20.15 22.51 6.41
N PHE A 272 20.99 23.37 6.99
CA PHE A 272 22.28 23.75 6.39
C PHE A 272 23.31 22.61 6.44
N VAL A 273 23.06 21.60 7.25
CA VAL A 273 23.89 20.44 7.47
C VAL A 273 23.40 19.31 6.57
N VAL A 274 24.27 18.81 5.69
CA VAL A 274 23.97 17.69 4.77
C VAL A 274 24.50 16.37 5.32
N LYS A 275 25.74 16.37 5.84
CA LYS A 275 26.33 15.20 6.50
C LYS A 275 26.89 15.54 7.88
N LEU A 276 26.54 14.73 8.86
CA LEU A 276 27.01 14.78 10.23
C LEU A 276 27.93 13.61 10.53
N LEU A 277 29.08 13.87 11.13
CA LEU A 277 29.89 12.87 11.78
C LEU A 277 29.52 12.84 13.26
N GLN A 278 28.94 11.72 13.71
CA GLN A 278 28.74 11.43 15.13
C GLN A 278 29.92 10.61 15.63
N ARG A 279 30.60 11.11 16.66
CA ARG A 279 31.72 10.42 17.31
C ARG A 279 31.28 9.63 18.54
N VAL A 280 32.09 8.63 18.90
CA VAL A 280 31.86 7.75 20.07
C VAL A 280 31.93 8.50 21.40
N ASP A 281 32.70 9.58 21.47
CA ASP A 281 32.76 10.48 22.63
C ASP A 281 31.50 11.36 22.79
N GLY A 282 30.53 11.25 21.87
CA GLY A 282 29.32 12.07 21.87
C GLY A 282 29.46 13.38 21.09
N THR A 283 30.64 13.75 20.61
CA THR A 283 30.80 14.97 19.81
C THR A 283 30.21 14.84 18.40
N GLN A 284 29.70 15.94 17.86
CA GLN A 284 29.16 16.03 16.51
C GLN A 284 29.93 17.05 15.69
N GLU A 285 30.29 16.68 14.47
CA GLU A 285 30.96 17.54 13.52
C GLU A 285 30.20 17.57 12.20
N VAL A 286 30.14 18.74 11.56
CA VAL A 286 29.61 18.85 10.20
C VAL A 286 30.69 18.40 9.24
N SER A 287 30.36 17.46 8.37
CA SER A 287 31.28 16.97 7.32
C SER A 287 30.92 17.50 5.94
N GLU A 288 29.65 17.86 5.72
CA GLU A 288 29.18 18.45 4.48
C GLU A 288 28.06 19.46 4.75
N ALA A 289 28.15 20.63 4.12
CA ALA A 289 27.18 21.72 4.21
C ALA A 289 26.35 21.84 2.93
N ALA A 290 25.15 22.42 3.07
CA ALA A 290 24.27 22.73 1.95
C ALA A 290 24.87 23.81 1.03
N ALA A 291 24.26 24.00 -0.14
CA ALA A 291 24.64 25.10 -1.02
C ALA A 291 24.43 26.46 -0.32
N PRO A 292 25.31 27.45 -0.55
CA PRO A 292 25.20 28.76 0.08
C PRO A 292 23.86 29.45 -0.30
N PRO A 293 23.23 30.16 0.64
CA PRO A 293 22.07 30.99 0.34
C PRO A 293 22.38 32.07 -0.70
N LYS A 294 21.35 32.58 -1.37
CA LYS A 294 21.51 33.63 -2.37
C LYS A 294 22.21 34.85 -1.76
N GLY A 295 23.19 35.41 -2.50
CA GLY A 295 24.01 36.52 -2.03
C GLY A 295 25.16 36.14 -1.10
N TRP A 296 25.34 34.85 -0.81
CA TRP A 296 26.50 34.30 -0.11
C TRP A 296 27.32 33.43 -1.07
N GLN A 297 28.65 33.46 -0.90
CA GLN A 297 29.57 32.64 -1.69
C GLN A 297 30.17 31.57 -0.81
N GLN A 298 30.31 30.34 -1.31
CA GLN A 298 31.03 29.29 -0.61
C GLN A 298 32.52 29.64 -0.60
N SER A 299 33.09 29.84 0.59
CA SER A 299 34.51 30.18 0.78
C SER A 299 35.34 28.95 1.11
N GLU A 300 34.79 28.06 1.94
CA GLU A 300 35.36 26.76 2.30
C GLU A 300 34.20 25.75 2.35
N ALA A 301 34.53 24.45 2.49
CA ALA A 301 33.52 23.38 2.48
C ALA A 301 32.35 23.63 3.47
N LEU A 302 32.64 24.20 4.64
CA LEU A 302 31.67 24.46 5.72
C LEU A 302 31.47 25.96 6.01
N ARG A 303 31.87 26.84 5.09
CA ARG A 303 31.85 28.29 5.33
C ARG A 303 31.32 29.07 4.14
N TYR A 304 30.38 29.96 4.42
CA TYR A 304 29.89 30.95 3.47
C TYR A 304 30.48 32.33 3.79
N ARG A 305 30.56 33.19 2.77
CA ARG A 305 31.13 34.54 2.89
C ARG A 305 30.26 35.56 2.17
N ARG A 306 30.11 36.73 2.79
CA ARG A 306 29.50 37.93 2.22
C ARG A 306 30.28 39.17 2.66
N GLY A 307 31.06 39.75 1.75
CA GLY A 307 31.96 40.85 2.09
C GLY A 307 33.01 40.41 3.13
N ARG A 308 33.01 41.06 4.29
CA ARG A 308 33.89 40.74 5.44
C ARG A 308 33.25 39.79 6.46
N VAL A 309 31.98 39.45 6.28
CA VAL A 309 31.25 38.56 7.19
C VAL A 309 31.37 37.12 6.71
N LEU A 310 31.69 36.24 7.64
CA LEU A 310 31.75 34.78 7.47
C LEU A 310 30.54 34.16 8.17
N ALA A 311 30.00 33.10 7.57
CA ALA A 311 28.99 32.24 8.17
C ALA A 311 29.52 30.80 8.19
N ASP A 312 29.89 30.30 9.37
CA ASP A 312 30.33 28.91 9.55
C ASP A 312 29.13 28.00 9.81
N VAL A 313 29.11 26.85 9.14
CA VAL A 313 28.09 25.82 9.32
C VAL A 313 28.51 24.93 10.48
N VAL A 314 27.68 24.91 11.51
CA VAL A 314 27.89 24.16 12.75
C VAL A 314 26.71 23.21 12.98
N PRO A 315 26.83 22.18 13.86
CA PRO A 315 25.76 21.19 14.02
C PRO A 315 24.39 21.80 14.31
N SER A 316 24.28 22.79 15.20
CA SER A 316 22.97 23.40 15.51
C SER A 316 22.53 24.54 14.57
N GLY A 317 23.31 24.91 13.53
CA GLY A 317 22.94 25.99 12.61
C GLY A 317 24.12 26.77 12.02
N LEU A 318 24.12 28.09 12.17
CA LEU A 318 25.09 29.00 11.54
C LEU A 318 25.70 29.97 12.55
N VAL A 319 27.02 30.16 12.50
CA VAL A 319 27.73 31.20 13.27
C VAL A 319 28.18 32.32 12.34
N LEU A 320 27.65 33.53 12.53
CA LEU A 320 28.06 34.73 11.79
C LEU A 320 29.12 35.50 12.57
N ARG A 321 30.26 35.76 11.95
CA ARG A 321 31.38 36.50 12.54
C ARG A 321 32.18 37.30 11.50
N THR A 322 33.01 38.22 11.98
CA THR A 322 33.92 39.03 11.16
C THR A 322 35.40 38.72 11.42
N GLY A 323 35.74 38.09 12.56
CA GLY A 323 37.10 37.74 12.97
C GLY A 323 37.44 36.25 12.81
N ALA A 324 38.64 35.84 13.21
CA ALA A 324 39.21 34.49 13.01
C ALA A 324 38.95 33.48 14.17
N GLY A 325 38.09 33.81 15.13
CA GLY A 325 37.81 32.95 16.28
C GLY A 325 37.23 31.58 15.90
N ASP A 326 37.44 30.59 16.77
CA ASP A 326 36.90 29.23 16.61
C ASP A 326 35.36 29.25 16.77
N PRO A 327 34.60 28.86 15.73
CA PRO A 327 33.14 28.88 15.76
C PRO A 327 32.52 27.74 16.58
N SER A 328 33.30 26.73 16.99
CA SER A 328 32.77 25.44 17.46
C SER A 328 32.68 25.25 18.99
N ALA A 329 33.41 26.06 19.78
CA ALA A 329 33.66 25.78 21.19
C ALA A 329 32.43 25.82 22.14
N SER A 330 31.26 26.28 21.69
CA SER A 330 30.07 26.44 22.55
C SER A 330 28.74 26.14 21.86
N VAL A 331 28.77 25.37 20.77
CA VAL A 331 27.58 25.16 19.93
C VAL A 331 26.89 23.84 20.34
N PRO A 332 25.58 23.84 20.63
CA PRO A 332 24.78 22.63 20.85
C PRO A 332 24.86 21.63 19.68
N PRO A 333 24.49 20.36 19.92
CA PRO A 333 24.40 19.38 18.85
C PRO A 333 23.29 19.71 17.84
N PHE A 334 23.24 18.95 16.75
CA PHE A 334 22.24 19.10 15.71
C PHE A 334 20.82 18.87 16.25
N ASP A 335 19.94 19.82 15.95
CA ASP A 335 18.50 19.75 16.22
C ASP A 335 17.75 19.63 14.88
N PRO A 336 17.07 18.51 14.63
CA PRO A 336 16.31 18.32 13.39
C PRO A 336 15.06 19.21 13.31
N GLU A 337 14.51 19.71 14.43
CA GLU A 337 13.26 20.48 14.43
C GLU A 337 13.47 21.99 14.19
N GLY A 338 14.69 22.48 14.33
CA GLY A 338 15.01 23.88 14.03
C GLY A 338 16.51 24.17 14.13
N TRP A 339 16.89 25.37 13.70
CA TRP A 339 18.30 25.77 13.67
C TRP A 339 18.52 27.09 14.38
N THR A 340 19.75 27.33 14.80
CA THR A 340 20.14 28.55 15.52
C THR A 340 21.13 29.37 14.72
N LEU A 341 20.83 30.66 14.55
CA LEU A 341 21.72 31.68 14.06
C LEU A 341 22.46 32.31 15.24
N TYR A 342 23.76 32.12 15.32
CA TYR A 342 24.64 32.72 16.32
C TYR A 342 25.28 33.98 15.75
N LEU A 343 25.20 35.09 16.47
CA LEU A 343 25.81 36.36 16.07
C LEU A 343 27.02 36.70 16.93
N GLY A 344 28.16 36.88 16.28
CA GLY A 344 29.40 37.37 16.85
C GLY A 344 30.30 36.27 17.41
N THR A 345 31.42 36.71 17.95
CA THR A 345 32.37 35.87 18.70
C THR A 345 32.31 36.26 20.17
N ALA A 346 32.46 35.30 21.08
CA ALA A 346 32.47 35.60 22.51
C ALA A 346 33.52 36.67 22.85
N GLY A 347 33.07 37.76 23.48
CA GLY A 347 33.92 38.90 23.85
C GLY A 347 34.14 39.97 22.76
N GLU A 348 33.66 39.77 21.53
CA GLU A 348 33.74 40.77 20.46
C GLU A 348 32.43 41.58 20.35
N LEU A 349 32.54 42.84 19.92
CA LEU A 349 31.38 43.70 19.68
C LEU A 349 30.65 43.30 18.38
N ILE A 350 29.32 43.23 18.46
CA ILE A 350 28.45 43.02 17.30
C ILE A 350 28.28 44.35 16.57
N GLY A 351 29.00 44.52 15.46
CA GLY A 351 28.94 45.72 14.62
C GLY A 351 27.76 45.74 13.62
N PRO A 352 27.50 46.91 13.00
CA PRO A 352 26.38 47.10 12.06
C PRO A 352 26.49 46.24 10.80
N ASP A 353 27.71 45.94 10.34
CA ASP A 353 27.97 45.04 9.20
C ASP A 353 27.45 43.62 9.46
N LEU A 354 27.60 43.14 10.69
CA LEU A 354 27.17 41.80 11.09
C LEU A 354 25.64 41.70 11.14
N LEU A 355 24.98 42.72 11.69
CA LEU A 355 23.52 42.80 11.72
C LEU A 355 22.91 42.93 10.33
N SER A 356 23.51 43.76 9.48
CA SER A 356 23.08 43.91 8.08
C SER A 356 23.24 42.60 7.31
N ALA A 357 24.31 41.85 7.54
CA ALA A 357 24.51 40.53 6.96
C ALA A 357 23.51 39.50 7.49
N ALA A 358 23.18 39.53 8.79
CA ALA A 358 22.18 38.66 9.41
C ALA A 358 20.76 38.92 8.87
N GLU A 359 20.38 40.19 8.74
CA GLU A 359 19.10 40.59 8.14
C GLU A 359 19.02 40.14 6.68
N ALA A 360 20.09 40.36 5.91
CA ALA A 360 20.13 39.93 4.52
C ALA A 360 20.11 38.40 4.37
N LEU A 361 20.76 37.65 5.26
CA LEU A 361 20.66 36.19 5.30
C LEU A 361 19.21 35.77 5.55
N LEU A 362 18.58 36.25 6.62
CA LEU A 362 17.20 35.89 6.97
C LEU A 362 16.18 36.35 5.91
N GLY A 363 16.46 37.44 5.19
CA GLY A 363 15.63 37.94 4.09
C GLY A 363 15.67 37.05 2.84
N GLU A 364 16.81 36.42 2.56
CA GLU A 364 17.01 35.56 1.37
C GLU A 364 16.65 34.09 1.63
N LEU A 365 16.47 33.67 2.89
CA LEU A 365 16.06 32.31 3.22
C LEU A 365 14.59 32.06 2.87
N ALA A 366 14.32 30.84 2.41
CA ALA A 366 12.97 30.37 2.19
C ALA A 366 12.12 30.53 3.47
N PRO A 367 10.82 30.88 3.35
CA PRO A 367 9.96 31.12 4.52
C PRO A 367 9.95 29.95 5.52
N GLU A 368 10.08 28.73 5.01
CA GLU A 368 10.06 27.51 5.81
C GLU A 368 11.29 27.40 6.73
N ILE A 369 12.48 27.71 6.20
CA ILE A 369 13.75 27.71 6.94
C ILE A 369 13.74 28.84 7.96
N ARG A 370 13.21 30.01 7.59
CA ARG A 370 13.12 31.17 8.47
C ARG A 370 12.19 30.94 9.67
N ARG A 371 11.09 30.20 9.49
CA ARG A 371 10.06 29.97 10.53
C ARG A 371 10.61 29.22 11.75
N VAL A 372 11.60 28.36 11.54
CA VAL A 372 12.21 27.51 12.59
C VAL A 372 13.56 28.05 13.07
N ALA A 373 13.94 29.24 12.62
CA ALA A 373 15.19 29.89 13.00
C ALA A 373 15.11 30.44 14.43
N ARG A 374 16.17 30.23 15.21
CA ARG A 374 16.35 30.80 16.54
C ARG A 374 17.55 31.74 16.51
N LEU A 375 17.45 32.92 17.11
CA LEU A 375 18.57 33.87 17.18
C LEU A 375 19.26 33.78 18.54
N ARG A 376 20.59 33.65 18.55
CA ARG A 376 21.41 33.75 19.76
C ARG A 376 22.58 34.70 19.54
N LEU A 377 22.87 35.50 20.56
CA LEU A 377 24.00 36.42 20.56
C LEU A 377 25.16 35.77 21.30
N LEU A 378 26.30 35.64 20.65
CA LEU A 378 27.56 35.21 21.26
C LEU A 378 28.45 36.41 21.57
N GLY A 379 28.41 37.44 20.72
CA GLY A 379 29.10 38.71 20.96
C GLY A 379 28.33 39.66 21.88
N VAL A 380 28.97 40.78 22.19
CA VAL A 380 28.41 41.84 23.04
C VAL A 380 27.76 42.92 22.16
N LEU A 381 26.51 43.27 22.45
CA LEU A 381 25.85 44.43 21.83
C LEU A 381 26.32 45.71 22.53
N ASP A 382 26.73 46.71 21.77
CA ASP A 382 26.90 48.07 22.31
C ASP A 382 25.55 48.78 22.44
N GLU A 383 25.50 49.83 23.27
CA GLU A 383 24.27 50.57 23.58
C GLU A 383 23.64 51.20 22.31
N LYS A 384 24.50 51.70 21.40
CA LYS A 384 24.09 52.33 20.14
C LYS A 384 23.42 51.35 19.17
N THR A 385 23.86 50.10 19.18
CA THR A 385 23.31 49.02 18.37
C THR A 385 22.04 48.45 18.98
N ARG A 386 21.93 48.46 20.32
CA ARG A 386 20.71 48.09 21.05
C ARG A 386 19.53 49.02 20.70
N GLU A 387 19.78 50.33 20.67
CA GLU A 387 18.79 51.34 20.26
C GLU A 387 18.30 51.16 18.80
N LEU A 388 19.14 50.59 17.92
CA LEU A 388 18.81 50.29 16.53
C LEU A 388 17.86 49.09 16.39
N ILE A 389 17.96 48.12 17.29
CA ILE A 389 17.10 46.92 17.32
C ILE A 389 15.73 47.25 17.91
N ASP A 390 15.67 48.05 18.99
CA ASP A 390 14.42 48.40 19.69
C ASP A 390 13.48 49.33 18.89
N ARG A 391 13.98 49.99 17.83
CA ARG A 391 13.17 50.88 16.97
C ARG A 391 12.35 50.17 15.88
N ARG A 392 12.44 48.85 15.74
CA ARG A 392 11.61 48.05 14.81
C ARG A 392 10.62 47.16 15.58
N PRO A 393 9.38 46.94 15.11
CA PRO A 393 8.39 46.21 15.88
C PRO A 393 8.74 44.71 15.97
N ALA A 394 8.92 44.27 17.20
CA ALA A 394 8.93 42.92 17.80
C ALA A 394 9.09 41.69 16.88
N ILE A 395 10.29 41.12 16.86
CA ILE A 395 10.49 39.67 16.75
C ILE A 395 10.26 39.10 18.15
N ALA A 396 9.22 38.28 18.33
CA ALA A 396 8.88 37.69 19.62
C ALA A 396 10.00 36.76 20.13
N THR A 397 10.75 37.19 21.15
CA THR A 397 11.70 36.37 21.90
C THR A 397 10.93 35.44 22.85
N ARG A 398 11.01 34.12 22.64
CA ARG A 398 10.52 33.13 23.62
C ARG A 398 11.62 32.91 24.68
N PRO A 399 11.35 33.11 25.99
CA PRO A 399 12.33 32.83 27.02
C PRO A 399 12.61 31.33 27.12
N VAL A 400 13.88 30.97 27.34
CA VAL A 400 14.30 29.61 27.74
C VAL A 400 14.17 29.53 29.27
N PRO A 401 13.64 28.45 29.86
CA PRO A 401 13.73 28.25 31.30
C PRO A 401 15.21 28.09 31.69
N ALA A 402 15.68 28.95 32.59
CA ALA A 402 17.02 28.86 33.14
C ALA A 402 17.18 27.52 33.89
N ALA A 403 18.23 26.78 33.58
CA ALA A 403 18.70 25.71 34.45
C ALA A 403 19.23 26.37 35.73
N GLU A 404 18.47 26.28 36.82
CA GLU A 404 18.96 26.64 38.15
C GLU A 404 19.90 25.54 38.67
N PRO A 405 20.99 25.91 39.37
CA PRO A 405 21.93 24.97 39.93
C PRO A 405 21.30 24.17 41.07
N GLU A 406 21.37 22.84 41.00
CA GLU A 406 20.91 21.92 42.05
C GLU A 406 21.58 22.23 43.40
N GLN A 407 20.84 22.86 44.31
CA GLN A 407 21.16 22.84 45.73
C GLN A 407 20.60 21.54 46.32
N ARG A 408 21.50 20.60 46.60
CA ARG A 408 21.26 19.38 47.37
C ARG A 408 20.88 19.75 48.81
N PRO A 409 19.69 19.39 49.33
CA PRO A 409 19.42 19.43 50.75
C PRO A 409 19.79 18.08 51.36
N GLU A 410 20.81 18.08 52.22
CA GLU A 410 21.03 17.02 53.19
C GLU A 410 19.83 16.95 54.14
N THR A 411 19.24 15.77 54.33
CA THR A 411 18.24 15.52 55.37
C THR A 411 18.78 14.44 56.33
N PRO A 412 18.79 14.65 57.66
CA PRO A 412 19.30 13.69 58.63
C PRO A 412 18.35 12.52 58.89
N ILE A 413 18.91 11.41 59.37
CA ILE A 413 18.29 10.09 59.54
C ILE A 413 17.60 9.90 60.92
N ALA A 414 16.45 9.20 60.89
CA ALA A 414 15.85 8.24 61.88
C ALA A 414 14.95 8.70 63.05
N PRO A 415 14.09 7.82 63.63
CA PRO A 415 13.29 6.71 63.04
C PRO A 415 11.85 6.50 63.63
N SER A 416 11.10 5.55 63.02
CA SER A 416 10.10 4.59 63.59
C SER A 416 8.56 4.84 63.54
N SER A 417 7.88 3.82 62.96
CA SER A 417 6.46 3.49 62.64
C SER A 417 5.47 3.23 63.83
N PRO A 418 4.27 2.60 63.68
CA PRO A 418 3.11 2.70 62.72
C PRO A 418 1.67 2.66 63.39
N ALA A 419 0.56 2.86 62.62
CA ALA A 419 -0.75 2.12 62.71
C ALA A 419 -1.84 2.71 61.74
N ILE A 420 -2.37 1.99 60.72
CA ILE A 420 -3.63 1.19 60.55
C ILE A 420 -5.00 1.95 60.55
N SER A 421 -5.76 1.84 59.42
CA SER A 421 -7.22 1.53 59.26
C SER A 421 -8.06 2.42 58.31
N GLN A 422 -8.79 1.78 57.37
CA GLN A 422 -9.91 2.26 56.51
C GLN A 422 -11.29 2.04 57.22
N PRO A 423 -12.53 2.17 56.62
CA PRO A 423 -13.05 2.80 55.37
C PRO A 423 -14.35 3.69 55.55
N ALA A 424 -14.92 4.17 54.40
CA ALA A 424 -16.09 5.06 54.06
C ALA A 424 -17.50 4.74 54.71
N PRO A 425 -18.69 5.41 54.44
CA PRO A 425 -19.15 6.27 53.30
C PRO A 425 -20.22 7.43 53.57
N ALA A 426 -20.67 8.15 52.50
CA ALA A 426 -22.06 8.64 52.17
C ALA A 426 -22.25 10.12 51.63
N ILE A 427 -22.65 10.26 50.33
CA ILE A 427 -23.78 11.01 49.64
C ILE A 427 -24.27 12.40 50.21
N PRO A 428 -24.79 13.46 49.48
CA PRO A 428 -25.40 13.63 48.11
C PRO A 428 -25.13 14.93 47.25
N VAL A 429 -25.48 14.82 45.94
CA VAL A 429 -26.26 15.64 44.95
C VAL A 429 -26.46 17.19 45.03
N ALA A 430 -26.45 17.81 43.81
CA ALA A 430 -27.11 19.07 43.30
C ALA A 430 -26.23 20.36 43.24
N GLU A 431 -26.23 21.29 42.25
CA GLU A 431 -27.01 21.59 41.04
C GLU A 431 -26.32 22.71 40.18
N VAL A 432 -26.35 22.57 38.84
CA VAL A 432 -26.41 23.57 37.72
C VAL A 432 -25.51 24.83 37.63
N ALA A 433 -24.75 24.97 36.51
CA ALA A 433 -24.88 26.02 35.47
C ALA A 433 -23.71 26.04 34.44
N ARG A 434 -24.03 26.00 33.13
CA ARG A 434 -23.14 26.28 31.96
C ARG A 434 -23.29 27.78 31.55
N PRO A 435 -22.61 28.39 30.53
CA PRO A 435 -21.68 27.85 29.50
C PRO A 435 -20.45 28.74 29.07
N GLN A 436 -19.64 28.18 28.13
CA GLN A 436 -18.79 28.79 27.06
C GLN A 436 -17.27 29.04 27.29
N GLY A 437 -16.43 28.37 26.46
CA GLY A 437 -15.32 29.05 25.76
C GLY A 437 -13.87 28.48 25.82
N GLY A 438 -13.58 27.31 25.23
CA GLY A 438 -12.26 26.87 24.69
C GLY A 438 -11.07 26.65 25.66
N PRO A 439 -9.87 26.24 25.17
CA PRO A 439 -9.50 25.04 24.40
C PRO A 439 -8.77 24.00 25.30
N VAL A 440 -9.01 22.69 25.13
CA VAL A 440 -8.31 21.66 25.94
C VAL A 440 -7.91 20.44 25.09
N MET A 441 -6.60 20.22 25.03
CA MET A 441 -5.80 18.97 25.01
C MET A 441 -6.48 17.63 24.69
N PRO A 442 -5.78 16.73 23.97
CA PRO A 442 -5.85 15.30 24.25
C PRO A 442 -4.51 14.74 24.76
N SER A 443 -4.55 14.25 25.98
CA SER A 443 -3.77 13.14 26.53
C SER A 443 -4.75 12.43 27.47
N ALA A 444 -4.89 11.12 27.59
CA ALA A 444 -4.09 10.02 27.12
C ALA A 444 -5.02 8.81 26.89
N LEU A 445 -4.56 7.92 26.02
CA LEU A 445 -5.03 6.55 25.85
C LEU A 445 -4.86 5.78 27.18
N MET A 446 -5.95 5.23 27.70
CA MET A 446 -5.88 4.03 28.53
C MET A 446 -6.20 2.84 27.64
N VAL A 447 -5.18 2.01 27.48
CA VAL A 447 -5.23 0.65 26.97
C VAL A 447 -6.09 -0.18 27.93
N SER A 448 -6.96 -1.03 27.40
CA SER A 448 -7.35 -2.25 28.11
C SER A 448 -6.67 -3.44 27.46
N SER A 449 -6.07 -4.21 28.34
CA SER A 449 -4.99 -5.17 28.22
C SER A 449 -5.41 -6.56 27.75
N ALA A 450 -4.45 -7.29 27.19
CA ALA A 450 -4.44 -8.74 27.11
C ALA A 450 -4.50 -9.40 28.51
N PRO A 451 -5.10 -10.59 28.66
CA PRO A 451 -5.02 -11.35 29.89
C PRO A 451 -3.64 -12.02 30.03
N VAL A 452 -3.03 -11.85 31.22
CA VAL A 452 -1.81 -12.55 31.68
C VAL A 452 -2.25 -13.68 32.62
N PRO A 453 -1.60 -14.86 32.60
CA PRO A 453 -1.99 -15.99 33.45
C PRO A 453 -1.64 -15.75 34.92
N THR A 454 -2.52 -16.13 35.83
CA THR A 454 -2.23 -16.24 37.26
C THR A 454 -2.10 -17.71 37.66
N VAL A 455 -0.91 -18.06 38.14
CA VAL A 455 -0.67 -19.24 38.99
C VAL A 455 -0.90 -18.81 40.44
N SER A 456 -1.75 -19.53 41.16
CA SER A 456 -1.68 -19.70 42.62
C SER A 456 -1.91 -21.18 42.92
N GLY A 457 -0.91 -21.82 43.54
CA GLY A 457 -0.98 -23.19 44.04
C GLY A 457 -1.09 -23.25 45.56
N SER A 458 -1.69 -24.35 46.06
CA SER A 458 -1.42 -25.07 47.33
C SER A 458 -2.59 -26.06 47.57
N ALA A 459 -2.45 -27.32 48.02
CA ALA A 459 -1.32 -28.15 48.41
C ALA A 459 -1.74 -29.64 48.47
N SER A 460 -0.74 -30.52 48.31
CA SER A 460 -0.60 -31.88 48.91
C SER A 460 -1.43 -33.07 48.39
N ALA A 461 -0.78 -33.92 47.57
CA ALA A 461 -0.49 -35.33 47.89
C ALA A 461 0.43 -35.97 46.83
N LEU A 462 1.63 -36.39 47.23
CA LEU A 462 2.44 -37.47 46.60
C LEU A 462 2.16 -38.78 47.37
N PRO A 463 2.51 -40.01 46.91
CA PRO A 463 3.49 -40.37 45.86
C PRO A 463 2.93 -41.39 44.81
N GLN A 464 3.59 -41.67 43.68
CA GLN A 464 4.61 -42.74 43.53
C GLN A 464 5.43 -42.61 42.22
N GLN A 465 6.75 -42.74 42.37
CA GLN A 465 7.78 -43.17 41.39
C GLN A 465 7.45 -44.59 40.87
N GLU A 466 7.93 -45.18 39.76
CA GLU A 466 9.07 -45.13 38.81
C GLU A 466 8.76 -46.25 37.74
N PRO A 467 9.60 -46.67 36.75
CA PRO A 467 10.80 -46.08 36.15
C PRO A 467 10.86 -46.18 34.59
N VAL A 468 11.98 -45.66 34.10
CA VAL A 468 12.62 -45.69 32.77
C VAL A 468 12.85 -47.09 32.17
N ALA A 469 12.79 -47.19 30.83
CA ALA A 469 13.56 -48.14 29.99
C ALA A 469 13.70 -47.51 28.58
N GLU A 470 14.85 -46.95 28.19
CA GLU A 470 16.03 -47.58 27.55
C GLU A 470 15.73 -48.27 26.20
N ALA A 471 16.34 -47.74 25.13
CA ALA A 471 16.25 -48.20 23.75
C ALA A 471 17.05 -49.49 23.50
N PRO A 472 16.74 -50.24 22.43
CA PRO A 472 17.82 -50.64 21.52
C PRO A 472 17.50 -50.49 20.01
N PRO A 473 18.50 -50.67 19.12
CA PRO A 473 18.56 -50.06 17.78
C PRO A 473 18.05 -50.96 16.64
N ALA A 474 17.99 -50.34 15.46
CA ALA A 474 17.63 -50.92 14.17
C ALA A 474 18.40 -52.19 13.76
N PRO A 475 17.87 -52.94 12.77
CA PRO A 475 18.69 -53.55 11.74
C PRO A 475 18.35 -53.06 10.32
N VAL A 476 19.37 -53.22 9.49
CA VAL A 476 19.60 -52.73 8.13
C VAL A 476 19.08 -53.74 7.10
N GLU A 477 18.82 -53.25 5.87
CA GLU A 477 18.81 -53.96 4.57
C GLU A 477 17.69 -54.96 4.23
N ALA A 478 16.90 -54.64 3.19
CA ALA A 478 16.92 -55.35 1.89
C ALA A 478 15.85 -54.80 0.92
N GLU A 479 16.30 -54.30 -0.24
CA GLU A 479 15.57 -54.21 -1.51
C GLU A 479 16.09 -55.34 -2.44
N PRO A 480 15.48 -55.66 -3.60
CA PRO A 480 14.09 -55.99 -3.94
C PRO A 480 14.02 -57.45 -4.50
N PRO A 481 12.93 -57.90 -5.16
CA PRO A 481 12.99 -57.83 -6.62
C PRO A 481 11.66 -57.52 -7.32
N ALA A 482 11.79 -56.87 -8.47
CA ALA A 482 10.80 -56.85 -9.54
C ALA A 482 10.71 -58.23 -10.23
N LEU A 483 9.54 -58.57 -10.76
CA LEU A 483 9.38 -59.18 -12.10
C LEU A 483 7.90 -59.34 -12.50
N ALA A 484 7.64 -58.89 -13.72
CA ALA A 484 6.78 -59.49 -14.76
C ALA A 484 5.25 -59.36 -14.68
N GLU A 485 4.78 -58.39 -15.48
CA GLU A 485 3.78 -58.53 -16.55
C GLU A 485 3.17 -59.93 -16.78
N LEU A 486 1.83 -59.98 -16.81
CA LEU A 486 1.09 -60.82 -17.77
C LEU A 486 -0.20 -60.12 -18.21
N SER A 487 -0.30 -59.91 -19.51
CA SER A 487 -1.51 -59.58 -20.27
C SER A 487 -2.55 -60.70 -20.22
N GLY A 488 -3.83 -60.40 -20.49
CA GLY A 488 -4.79 -61.43 -20.91
C GLY A 488 -6.28 -61.13 -20.76
N THR A 489 -6.84 -60.45 -21.77
CA THR A 489 -8.11 -60.78 -22.48
C THR A 489 -9.44 -61.02 -21.74
N ALA A 490 -10.37 -60.10 -22.01
CA ALA A 490 -11.75 -60.26 -22.50
C ALA A 490 -12.49 -61.61 -22.35
N SER A 491 -13.74 -61.52 -21.88
CA SER A 491 -14.87 -62.31 -22.42
C SER A 491 -16.22 -61.62 -22.19
N GLU A 492 -17.00 -61.49 -23.26
CA GLU A 492 -18.38 -60.99 -23.34
C GLU A 492 -19.41 -61.94 -22.69
N LYS A 493 -20.59 -61.40 -22.33
CA LYS A 493 -21.90 -61.95 -22.76
C LYS A 493 -23.10 -60.99 -22.55
N LEU A 494 -23.74 -60.66 -23.69
CA LEU A 494 -25.17 -60.43 -23.99
C LEU A 494 -26.15 -61.20 -23.06
N GLY A 495 -27.40 -60.80 -22.75
CA GLY A 495 -28.33 -59.78 -23.27
C GLY A 495 -29.74 -59.98 -22.65
N ASP A 496 -30.74 -59.35 -23.27
CA ASP A 496 -32.22 -59.36 -23.07
C ASP A 496 -32.86 -58.38 -22.05
N THR A 497 -34.03 -57.75 -22.24
CA THR A 497 -34.93 -57.37 -23.36
C THR A 497 -35.98 -56.39 -22.77
N VAL A 498 -36.46 -55.42 -23.57
CA VAL A 498 -37.52 -54.43 -23.27
C VAL A 498 -38.92 -55.07 -23.38
N PRO A 499 -39.99 -54.49 -22.82
CA PRO A 499 -40.96 -53.86 -23.73
C PRO A 499 -41.57 -52.54 -23.23
N ALA A 500 -42.05 -51.79 -24.23
CA ALA A 500 -42.69 -50.48 -24.17
C ALA A 500 -44.23 -50.54 -24.06
N GLY A 501 -44.83 -49.37 -23.81
CA GLY A 501 -46.22 -48.99 -24.11
C GLY A 501 -46.57 -47.72 -23.32
N GLU A 502 -47.34 -46.73 -23.77
CA GLU A 502 -48.08 -46.40 -25.00
C GLU A 502 -48.50 -44.91 -24.80
N SER A 503 -48.56 -44.10 -25.87
CA SER A 503 -49.25 -42.80 -25.87
C SER A 503 -50.66 -42.96 -26.47
N PRO A 504 -51.59 -42.02 -26.22
CA PRO A 504 -52.12 -41.31 -27.40
C PRO A 504 -52.59 -39.83 -27.21
N LEU A 505 -52.33 -39.04 -28.28
CA LEU A 505 -53.24 -38.19 -29.09
C LEU A 505 -53.87 -36.87 -28.56
N ASN A 506 -53.34 -35.77 -29.11
CA ASN A 506 -53.95 -34.74 -29.99
C ASN A 506 -55.36 -34.14 -29.72
N HIS A 507 -55.44 -32.80 -29.69
CA HIS A 507 -56.49 -32.01 -30.36
C HIS A 507 -56.07 -30.53 -30.59
N GLU A 508 -56.19 -30.09 -31.84
CA GLU A 508 -56.32 -28.70 -32.36
C GLU A 508 -57.47 -28.75 -33.40
N PRO A 509 -58.01 -27.65 -34.03
CA PRO A 509 -57.70 -26.21 -33.95
C PRO A 509 -58.95 -25.26 -33.96
N ALA A 510 -58.74 -23.94 -33.85
CA ALA A 510 -59.59 -22.91 -34.51
C ALA A 510 -58.90 -21.53 -34.59
N GLU A 511 -58.83 -20.98 -35.80
CA GLU A 511 -58.25 -19.69 -36.20
C GLU A 511 -59.07 -18.47 -35.72
N SER A 512 -58.41 -17.33 -35.47
CA SER A 512 -58.54 -16.10 -36.31
C SER A 512 -57.98 -14.84 -35.62
N GLY A 513 -57.08 -14.13 -36.32
CA GLY A 513 -57.13 -12.66 -36.43
C GLY A 513 -56.14 -11.79 -35.65
N GLY A 514 -55.09 -11.32 -36.33
CA GLY A 514 -54.63 -9.92 -36.25
C GLY A 514 -53.43 -9.61 -35.36
N ALA A 515 -52.28 -9.29 -35.98
CA ALA A 515 -51.18 -8.54 -35.37
C ALA A 515 -51.67 -7.16 -34.86
N PRO A 516 -51.09 -6.64 -33.77
CA PRO A 516 -49.81 -5.95 -33.86
C PRO A 516 -48.80 -6.39 -32.81
N GLU A 517 -47.53 -6.34 -33.20
CA GLU A 517 -46.32 -6.56 -32.41
C GLU A 517 -46.27 -5.69 -31.14
N PRO A 518 -46.03 -6.28 -29.95
CA PRO A 518 -45.44 -5.56 -28.84
C PRO A 518 -44.07 -6.16 -28.45
N ALA A 519 -43.20 -5.25 -28.03
CA ALA A 519 -41.86 -5.42 -27.50
C ALA A 519 -41.60 -6.75 -26.75
N GLY A 520 -40.43 -7.32 -27.01
CA GLY A 520 -39.92 -8.52 -26.34
C GLY A 520 -39.91 -8.42 -24.81
N PRO A 521 -39.94 -9.57 -24.11
CA PRO A 521 -40.24 -9.64 -22.70
C PRO A 521 -39.12 -9.04 -21.85
N ALA A 522 -39.44 -8.01 -21.06
CA ALA A 522 -38.68 -7.67 -19.87
C ALA A 522 -38.74 -8.87 -18.91
N THR A 523 -37.58 -9.32 -18.44
CA THR A 523 -37.45 -10.39 -17.45
C THR A 523 -38.22 -9.99 -16.19
N PRO A 524 -39.14 -10.83 -15.67
CA PRO A 524 -39.90 -10.47 -14.48
C PRO A 524 -38.97 -10.37 -13.26
N ARG A 525 -38.97 -9.21 -12.61
CA ARG A 525 -38.30 -8.97 -11.33
C ARG A 525 -38.85 -9.98 -10.29
N PRO A 526 -38.01 -10.75 -9.58
CA PRO A 526 -38.47 -11.74 -8.61
C PRO A 526 -39.28 -11.07 -7.48
N ALA A 527 -40.35 -11.73 -7.06
CA ALA A 527 -41.20 -11.26 -5.97
C ALA A 527 -40.43 -11.26 -4.64
N PRO A 528 -40.62 -10.24 -3.77
CA PRO A 528 -39.97 -10.16 -2.46
C PRO A 528 -40.40 -11.36 -1.61
N GLY A 529 -39.41 -12.10 -1.09
CA GLY A 529 -39.64 -13.27 -0.20
C GLY A 529 -39.21 -14.64 -0.75
N SER A 530 -38.67 -14.73 -1.97
CA SER A 530 -38.27 -16.01 -2.58
C SER A 530 -36.78 -16.38 -2.43
N ALA A 531 -35.93 -15.48 -1.92
CA ALA A 531 -34.48 -15.72 -1.86
C ALA A 531 -34.06 -16.81 -0.87
N LEU A 532 -32.94 -17.48 -1.15
CA LEU A 532 -32.39 -18.53 -0.30
C LEU A 532 -31.74 -17.92 0.94
N VAL A 533 -32.17 -18.36 2.13
CA VAL A 533 -31.51 -17.97 3.38
C VAL A 533 -30.16 -18.68 3.50
N VAL A 534 -29.08 -17.92 3.30
CA VAL A 534 -27.71 -18.43 3.42
C VAL A 534 -27.27 -18.39 4.88
N ALA A 535 -27.11 -19.55 5.50
CA ALA A 535 -26.74 -19.64 6.90
C ALA A 535 -25.32 -19.09 7.18
N ASP A 536 -25.21 -18.23 8.18
CA ASP A 536 -23.94 -17.65 8.61
C ASP A 536 -23.10 -18.63 9.49
N ARG A 537 -22.78 -19.85 8.98
CA ARG A 537 -22.02 -20.88 9.69
C ARG A 537 -20.92 -21.57 8.86
N ALA A 538 -19.93 -22.15 9.54
CA ALA A 538 -18.90 -22.96 8.88
C ALA A 538 -19.51 -24.12 8.08
N SER A 539 -18.85 -24.47 6.97
CA SER A 539 -19.18 -25.64 6.17
C SER A 539 -18.82 -26.92 6.92
N THR A 540 -19.61 -27.97 6.71
CA THR A 540 -19.35 -29.30 7.26
C THR A 540 -18.53 -30.13 6.28
N ALA A 541 -17.83 -31.16 6.78
CA ALA A 541 -17.08 -32.08 5.91
C ALA A 541 -17.97 -32.77 4.85
N ALA A 542 -19.24 -33.03 5.17
CA ALA A 542 -20.21 -33.59 4.23
C ALA A 542 -20.57 -32.61 3.10
N GLU A 543 -20.75 -31.33 3.43
CA GLU A 543 -21.00 -30.27 2.43
C GLU A 543 -19.79 -30.04 1.53
N GLN A 544 -18.59 -30.04 2.09
CA GLN A 544 -17.34 -29.93 1.33
C GLN A 544 -17.13 -31.12 0.39
N SER A 545 -17.46 -32.33 0.84
CA SER A 545 -17.35 -33.54 0.02
C SER A 545 -18.36 -33.55 -1.13
N ARG A 546 -19.61 -33.13 -0.87
CA ARG A 546 -20.64 -32.95 -1.92
C ARG A 546 -20.22 -31.88 -2.92
N PHE A 547 -19.69 -30.76 -2.43
CA PHE A 547 -19.16 -29.70 -3.28
C PHE A 547 -18.03 -30.17 -4.18
N ALA A 548 -17.01 -30.84 -3.63
CA ALA A 548 -15.91 -31.37 -4.41
C ALA A 548 -16.39 -32.38 -5.47
N ALA A 549 -17.32 -33.28 -5.11
CA ALA A 549 -17.88 -34.27 -6.03
C ALA A 549 -18.75 -33.64 -7.13
N ALA A 550 -19.59 -32.66 -6.77
CA ALA A 550 -20.50 -32.00 -7.70
C ALA A 550 -19.77 -31.02 -8.64
N ALA A 551 -18.65 -30.43 -8.21
CA ALA A 551 -17.84 -29.53 -9.00
C ALA A 551 -16.93 -30.30 -10.00
N GLY A 552 -16.51 -31.53 -9.71
CA GLY A 552 -15.76 -32.35 -10.66
C GLY A 552 -14.45 -31.69 -11.13
N ASP A 553 -14.21 -31.66 -12.44
CA ASP A 553 -12.94 -31.19 -13.01
C ASP A 553 -12.63 -29.71 -12.67
N VAL A 554 -13.65 -28.84 -12.64
CA VAL A 554 -13.45 -27.43 -12.30
C VAL A 554 -12.99 -27.23 -10.84
N TYR A 555 -13.26 -28.20 -9.96
CA TYR A 555 -12.70 -28.21 -8.61
C TYR A 555 -11.18 -28.37 -8.64
N GLY A 556 -10.66 -29.28 -9.47
CA GLY A 556 -9.23 -29.55 -9.58
C GLY A 556 -8.44 -28.35 -10.08
N GLU A 557 -8.97 -27.67 -11.09
CA GLU A 557 -8.38 -26.43 -11.65
C GLU A 557 -8.33 -25.32 -10.61
N ALA A 558 -9.46 -25.05 -9.94
CA ALA A 558 -9.52 -24.05 -8.88
C ALA A 558 -8.63 -24.42 -7.68
N LEU A 559 -8.52 -25.70 -7.34
CA LEU A 559 -7.64 -26.19 -6.27
C LEU A 559 -6.16 -25.92 -6.58
N ALA A 560 -5.74 -25.98 -7.84
CA ALA A 560 -4.38 -25.60 -8.24
C ALA A 560 -4.10 -24.12 -7.94
N SER A 561 -5.04 -23.23 -8.27
CA SER A 561 -4.97 -21.79 -7.95
C SER A 561 -4.92 -21.53 -6.44
N VAL A 562 -5.74 -22.25 -5.65
CA VAL A 562 -5.70 -22.18 -4.18
C VAL A 562 -4.33 -22.62 -3.65
N ASN A 563 -3.77 -23.71 -4.15
CA ASN A 563 -2.45 -24.18 -3.71
C ASN A 563 -1.34 -23.17 -4.06
N ALA A 564 -1.40 -22.52 -5.23
CA ALA A 564 -0.48 -21.46 -5.61
C ALA A 564 -0.59 -20.22 -4.68
N ALA A 565 -1.82 -19.83 -4.35
CA ALA A 565 -2.06 -18.73 -3.40
C ALA A 565 -1.55 -19.05 -1.99
N LEU A 566 -1.81 -20.26 -1.47
CA LEU A 566 -1.32 -20.72 -0.16
C LEU A 566 0.21 -20.85 -0.11
N ALA A 567 0.85 -21.17 -1.24
CA ALA A 567 2.31 -21.16 -1.35
C ALA A 567 2.86 -19.73 -1.19
N THR A 568 2.20 -18.76 -1.83
CA THR A 568 2.57 -17.34 -1.82
C THR A 568 2.33 -16.67 -0.46
N TRP A 569 1.28 -17.06 0.27
CA TRP A 569 0.89 -16.45 1.56
C TRP A 569 0.89 -17.46 2.71
N PRO A 570 2.04 -17.68 3.40
CA PRO A 570 2.15 -18.64 4.50
C PRO A 570 1.19 -18.37 5.67
N SER A 571 0.77 -17.13 5.88
CA SER A 571 -0.20 -16.74 6.92
C SER A 571 -1.57 -17.36 6.74
N MET A 572 -1.94 -17.79 5.52
CA MET A 572 -3.19 -18.51 5.24
C MET A 572 -3.06 -20.03 5.48
N ARG A 573 -1.84 -20.56 5.67
CA ARG A 573 -1.61 -21.99 5.93
C ARG A 573 -1.91 -22.42 7.36
N GLY A 574 -1.77 -21.51 8.34
CA GLY A 574 -2.07 -21.79 9.75
C GLY A 574 -3.54 -22.12 10.02
N GLN A 575 -4.41 -21.95 9.02
CA GLN A 575 -5.83 -22.27 9.05
C GLN A 575 -6.21 -23.42 8.09
N ALA A 576 -5.26 -24.01 7.35
CA ALA A 576 -5.54 -24.84 6.19
C ALA A 576 -5.46 -26.35 6.46
N ASP A 577 -6.55 -26.94 6.97
CA ASP A 577 -6.83 -28.38 6.80
C ASP A 577 -7.36 -28.66 5.38
N ALA A 578 -7.39 -29.92 4.94
CA ALA A 578 -7.99 -30.30 3.65
C ALA A 578 -9.43 -29.75 3.49
N ALA A 579 -10.17 -29.67 4.59
CA ALA A 579 -11.49 -29.07 4.69
C ALA A 579 -11.54 -27.58 4.31
N VAL A 580 -10.47 -26.83 4.59
CA VAL A 580 -10.40 -25.38 4.32
C VAL A 580 -10.05 -25.08 2.86
N LYS A 581 -9.44 -26.03 2.15
CA LYS A 581 -9.18 -25.86 0.71
C LYS A 581 -10.48 -25.87 -0.09
N ALA A 582 -11.45 -26.72 0.26
CA ALA A 582 -12.76 -26.73 -0.39
C ALA A 582 -13.49 -25.38 -0.28
N ASP A 583 -13.43 -24.78 0.91
CA ASP A 583 -13.98 -23.44 1.16
C ASP A 583 -13.34 -22.36 0.26
N TYR A 584 -12.01 -22.39 0.10
CA TYR A 584 -11.32 -21.46 -0.80
C TYR A 584 -11.59 -21.75 -2.29
N VAL A 585 -11.71 -23.01 -2.68
CA VAL A 585 -12.09 -23.39 -4.05
C VAL A 585 -13.46 -22.81 -4.41
N ALA A 586 -14.42 -22.82 -3.48
CA ALA A 586 -15.73 -22.20 -3.72
C ALA A 586 -15.64 -20.70 -4.01
N ILE A 587 -14.71 -19.97 -3.39
CA ILE A 587 -14.45 -18.55 -3.67
C ILE A 587 -13.83 -18.37 -5.07
N CYS A 588 -12.86 -19.22 -5.43
CA CYS A 588 -12.24 -19.18 -6.75
C CYS A 588 -13.23 -19.49 -7.88
N LEU A 589 -14.14 -20.45 -7.69
CA LEU A 589 -15.21 -20.73 -8.66
C LEU A 589 -16.19 -19.56 -8.75
N TYR A 590 -16.60 -19.00 -7.61
CA TYR A 590 -17.57 -17.90 -7.56
C TYR A 590 -17.08 -16.63 -8.29
N LEU A 591 -15.80 -16.29 -8.18
CA LEU A 591 -15.20 -15.14 -8.89
C LEU A 591 -14.58 -15.50 -10.24
N GLY A 592 -14.54 -16.79 -10.57
CA GLY A 592 -14.02 -17.33 -11.83
C GLY A 592 -15.05 -17.29 -12.96
N ARG A 593 -14.68 -17.93 -14.08
CA ARG A 593 -15.54 -18.06 -15.26
C ARG A 593 -16.19 -19.44 -15.31
N GLY A 594 -17.41 -19.50 -15.85
CA GLY A 594 -18.11 -20.76 -16.10
C GLY A 594 -18.97 -21.24 -14.93
N ARG A 595 -19.23 -22.55 -14.91
CA ARG A 595 -20.20 -23.20 -14.03
C ARG A 595 -19.94 -22.89 -12.54
N GLY A 596 -20.96 -22.39 -11.85
CA GLY A 596 -20.84 -21.99 -10.44
C GLY A 596 -20.18 -20.62 -10.24
N GLY A 597 -19.98 -19.84 -11.30
CA GLY A 597 -19.58 -18.45 -11.24
C GLY A 597 -20.66 -17.54 -10.64
N PHE A 598 -20.31 -16.27 -10.47
CA PHE A 598 -21.17 -15.26 -9.84
C PHE A 598 -22.57 -15.21 -10.45
N ASP A 599 -22.68 -15.11 -11.78
CA ASP A 599 -23.99 -14.90 -12.43
C ASP A 599 -24.94 -16.06 -12.15
N ASP A 600 -24.49 -17.30 -12.32
CA ASP A 600 -25.28 -18.51 -12.07
C ASP A 600 -25.68 -18.64 -10.60
N LEU A 601 -24.69 -18.57 -9.70
CA LEU A 601 -24.92 -18.80 -8.28
C LEU A 601 -25.75 -17.69 -7.66
N ASN A 602 -25.48 -16.43 -8.01
CA ASN A 602 -26.17 -15.29 -7.42
C ASN A 602 -27.60 -15.18 -7.95
N THR A 603 -27.85 -15.51 -9.22
CA THR A 603 -29.21 -15.61 -9.75
C THR A 603 -30.01 -16.70 -9.03
N ALA A 604 -29.40 -17.87 -8.80
CA ALA A 604 -30.03 -18.96 -8.06
C ALA A 604 -30.36 -18.57 -6.62
N VAL A 605 -29.40 -18.00 -5.88
CA VAL A 605 -29.60 -17.57 -4.47
C VAL A 605 -30.71 -16.51 -4.39
N ARG A 606 -30.70 -15.52 -5.28
CA ARG A 606 -31.75 -14.49 -5.36
C ARG A 606 -33.13 -15.08 -5.69
N GLY A 607 -33.17 -16.17 -6.46
CA GLY A 607 -34.39 -16.90 -6.81
C GLY A 607 -34.79 -18.04 -5.85
N GLY A 608 -34.08 -18.25 -4.74
CA GLY A 608 -34.44 -19.28 -3.75
C GLY A 608 -33.76 -20.63 -3.88
N ALA A 609 -32.83 -20.78 -4.82
CA ALA A 609 -32.11 -22.03 -5.10
C ALA A 609 -30.64 -21.97 -4.67
N ALA A 610 -30.05 -23.12 -4.35
CA ALA A 610 -28.65 -23.24 -3.93
C ALA A 610 -27.62 -23.26 -5.08
N GLY A 611 -28.07 -23.01 -6.32
CA GLY A 611 -27.25 -23.12 -7.53
C GLY A 611 -27.14 -24.54 -8.08
N GLU A 612 -26.36 -24.69 -9.14
CA GLU A 612 -26.19 -25.96 -9.88
C GLU A 612 -25.21 -26.93 -9.20
N ILE A 613 -24.23 -26.39 -8.44
CA ILE A 613 -23.21 -27.18 -7.74
C ILE A 613 -23.64 -27.37 -6.29
N ASP A 614 -24.02 -28.59 -5.93
CA ASP A 614 -24.43 -28.94 -4.56
C ASP A 614 -23.32 -28.59 -3.55
N GLY A 615 -23.70 -28.01 -2.40
CA GLY A 615 -22.78 -27.62 -1.33
C GLY A 615 -21.95 -26.35 -1.58
N GLN A 616 -22.00 -25.74 -2.77
CA GLN A 616 -21.17 -24.58 -3.12
C GLN A 616 -21.47 -23.36 -2.22
N VAL A 617 -22.75 -23.02 -2.01
CA VAL A 617 -23.16 -21.84 -1.21
C VAL A 617 -22.61 -21.89 0.23
N HIS A 618 -22.65 -23.06 0.87
CA HIS A 618 -22.15 -23.23 2.24
C HIS A 618 -20.62 -23.14 2.30
N CYS A 619 -19.92 -23.72 1.32
CA CYS A 619 -18.47 -23.61 1.21
C CYS A 619 -18.02 -22.17 0.92
N LEU A 620 -18.75 -21.45 0.07
CA LEU A 620 -18.51 -20.04 -0.23
C LEU A 620 -18.67 -19.17 1.03
N ALA A 621 -19.79 -19.27 1.73
CA ALA A 621 -20.02 -18.53 2.97
C ALA A 621 -18.96 -18.85 4.04
N SER A 622 -18.59 -20.12 4.18
CA SER A 622 -17.53 -20.57 5.08
C SER A 622 -16.16 -20.00 4.71
N GLY A 623 -15.79 -20.05 3.43
CA GLY A 623 -14.53 -19.52 2.93
C GLY A 623 -14.39 -18.01 3.11
N LEU A 624 -15.45 -17.26 2.81
CA LEU A 624 -15.45 -15.80 2.99
C LEU A 624 -15.18 -15.39 4.44
N ARG A 625 -15.71 -16.10 5.45
CA ARG A 625 -15.43 -15.77 6.88
C ARG A 625 -13.96 -15.87 7.26
N ARG A 626 -13.22 -16.74 6.56
CA ARG A 626 -11.80 -16.98 6.81
C ARG A 626 -10.92 -15.89 6.22
N LEU A 627 -11.45 -15.10 5.28
CA LEU A 627 -10.72 -14.02 4.63
C LEU A 627 -10.70 -12.73 5.48
N PRO A 628 -9.64 -11.91 5.36
CA PRO A 628 -9.56 -10.63 6.06
C PRO A 628 -10.70 -9.68 5.69
N THR A 629 -11.20 -8.94 6.69
CA THR A 629 -12.22 -7.90 6.49
C THR A 629 -11.62 -6.67 5.81
N HIS A 630 -12.33 -6.11 4.84
CA HIS A 630 -12.04 -4.81 4.24
C HIS A 630 -12.74 -3.68 5.02
N ARG A 631 -12.02 -2.58 5.31
CA ARG A 631 -12.54 -1.43 6.09
C ARG A 631 -12.31 -0.07 5.41
N ARG A 632 -12.21 -0.07 4.08
CA ARG A 632 -12.05 1.13 3.24
C ARG A 632 -13.21 1.20 2.22
N PRO A 633 -13.44 2.35 1.56
CA PRO A 633 -14.51 2.46 0.57
C PRO A 633 -14.40 1.41 -0.52
N VAL A 634 -15.53 0.83 -0.87
CA VAL A 634 -15.69 -0.16 -1.93
C VAL A 634 -16.47 0.49 -3.07
N LEU A 635 -16.01 0.32 -4.29
CA LEU A 635 -16.67 0.82 -5.48
C LEU A 635 -17.49 -0.30 -6.15
N ARG A 636 -18.69 0.06 -6.57
CA ARG A 636 -19.51 -0.63 -7.57
C ARG A 636 -19.96 0.40 -8.60
N GLN A 637 -20.47 -0.04 -9.74
CA GLN A 637 -20.95 0.89 -10.75
C GLN A 637 -22.30 0.44 -11.31
N GLY A 638 -23.25 1.35 -11.45
CA GLY A 638 -24.53 1.07 -12.08
C GLY A 638 -24.46 1.33 -13.59
N LYS A 639 -25.21 0.53 -14.35
CA LYS A 639 -25.51 0.76 -15.77
C LYS A 639 -27.00 0.95 -16.04
N ASP A 640 -27.86 0.60 -15.08
CA ASP A 640 -29.31 0.64 -15.23
C ASP A 640 -29.86 1.97 -14.71
N ALA A 641 -30.49 2.73 -15.62
CA ALA A 641 -31.16 3.99 -15.29
C ALA A 641 -32.33 3.82 -14.32
N LEU A 642 -32.89 2.62 -14.21
CA LEU A 642 -33.95 2.24 -13.27
C LEU A 642 -33.43 1.52 -12.02
N GLY A 643 -32.11 1.44 -11.85
CA GLY A 643 -31.49 0.83 -10.67
C GLY A 643 -31.97 1.49 -9.37
N LEU A 644 -32.33 0.67 -8.38
CA LEU A 644 -32.82 1.12 -7.08
C LEU A 644 -31.87 2.17 -6.46
N GLU A 645 -30.57 2.01 -6.66
CA GLU A 645 -29.53 2.90 -6.15
C GLU A 645 -29.66 4.37 -6.59
N ARG A 646 -30.41 4.66 -7.66
CA ARG A 646 -30.63 6.01 -8.20
C ARG A 646 -31.79 6.75 -7.56
N ALA A 647 -32.79 6.02 -7.06
CA ALA A 647 -34.08 6.57 -6.63
C ALA A 647 -34.29 6.46 -5.12
N ILE A 648 -33.23 6.12 -4.36
CA ILE A 648 -33.32 5.88 -2.93
C ILE A 648 -33.13 7.16 -2.13
N GLU A 649 -34.09 7.42 -1.25
CA GLU A 649 -34.02 8.47 -0.24
C GLU A 649 -32.95 8.15 0.82
N PRO A 650 -32.12 9.13 1.23
CA PRO A 650 -31.21 8.99 2.36
C PRO A 650 -31.91 8.41 3.60
N GLY A 651 -31.24 7.46 4.26
CA GLY A 651 -31.76 6.75 5.43
C GLY A 651 -32.49 5.45 5.11
N SER A 652 -32.84 5.18 3.85
CA SER A 652 -33.42 3.91 3.40
C SER A 652 -32.41 2.76 3.54
N ILE A 653 -32.91 1.54 3.78
CA ILE A 653 -32.08 0.34 3.93
C ILE A 653 -32.39 -0.63 2.80
N LEU A 654 -31.35 -1.04 2.08
CA LEU A 654 -31.41 -2.13 1.11
C LEU A 654 -30.80 -3.39 1.71
N THR A 655 -31.43 -4.54 1.51
CA THR A 655 -30.88 -5.83 1.91
C THR A 655 -30.60 -6.63 0.66
N GLU A 656 -29.32 -6.92 0.40
CA GLU A 656 -28.93 -7.75 -0.74
C GLU A 656 -29.17 -9.23 -0.43
N PRO A 657 -30.10 -9.92 -1.14
CA PRO A 657 -30.39 -11.33 -0.88
C PRO A 657 -29.28 -12.29 -1.35
N GLY A 658 -28.50 -11.90 -2.36
CA GLY A 658 -27.36 -12.65 -2.87
C GLY A 658 -26.02 -12.19 -2.29
N PHE A 659 -24.92 -12.71 -2.80
CA PHE A 659 -23.60 -12.16 -2.50
C PHE A 659 -23.35 -10.92 -3.40
N LEU A 660 -22.67 -9.90 -2.86
CA LEU A 660 -22.36 -8.67 -3.59
C LEU A 660 -20.85 -8.55 -3.80
N VAL A 661 -20.40 -8.17 -5.00
CA VAL A 661 -18.96 -8.09 -5.32
C VAL A 661 -18.54 -6.64 -5.63
N GLY A 662 -17.64 -6.06 -4.87
CA GLY A 662 -17.16 -4.70 -5.13
C GLY A 662 -15.67 -4.64 -5.44
N SER A 663 -15.21 -3.51 -5.96
CA SER A 663 -13.80 -3.21 -6.17
C SER A 663 -13.21 -2.48 -4.96
N MET A 664 -12.04 -2.90 -4.51
CA MET A 664 -11.19 -2.15 -3.59
C MET A 664 -10.47 -1.00 -4.30
N ASP A 665 -10.33 -1.09 -5.62
CA ASP A 665 -9.64 -0.12 -6.46
C ASP A 665 -10.67 0.93 -6.91
N LEU A 666 -10.48 2.18 -6.47
CA LEU A 666 -11.40 3.29 -6.78
C LEU A 666 -11.02 4.02 -8.07
N ASP A 667 -10.05 3.53 -8.83
CA ASP A 667 -9.60 4.08 -10.11
C ASP A 667 -10.17 3.32 -11.31
N VAL A 668 -10.97 2.27 -11.10
CA VAL A 668 -11.59 1.52 -12.19
C VAL A 668 -12.87 2.17 -12.70
N THR A 669 -13.13 2.09 -13.99
CA THR A 669 -14.42 2.46 -14.54
C THR A 669 -14.86 1.53 -15.67
N LEU A 670 -16.16 1.51 -15.93
CA LEU A 670 -16.77 0.78 -17.03
C LEU A 670 -17.24 1.79 -18.07
N ALA A 671 -17.00 1.50 -19.34
CA ALA A 671 -17.33 2.43 -20.44
C ALA A 671 -18.82 2.83 -20.48
N GLU A 672 -19.70 1.95 -20.02
CA GLU A 672 -21.16 2.16 -20.00
C GLU A 672 -21.72 2.48 -18.61
N ALA A 673 -20.86 2.66 -17.59
CA ALA A 673 -21.33 3.00 -16.25
C ALA A 673 -21.77 4.46 -16.18
N ASP A 674 -22.97 4.69 -15.67
CA ASP A 674 -23.57 6.01 -15.52
C ASP A 674 -23.89 6.35 -14.05
N LEU A 675 -23.57 5.45 -13.11
CA LEU A 675 -23.63 5.66 -11.66
C LEU A 675 -22.41 5.05 -10.98
N ASP A 676 -21.78 5.77 -10.06
CA ASP A 676 -20.89 5.19 -9.07
C ASP A 676 -21.66 4.81 -7.80
N VAL A 677 -21.42 3.63 -7.24
CA VAL A 677 -21.98 3.21 -5.96
C VAL A 677 -20.81 2.99 -5.00
N LEU A 678 -20.64 3.91 -4.03
CA LEU A 678 -19.59 3.81 -3.02
C LEU A 678 -20.17 3.30 -1.71
N ILE A 679 -19.61 2.20 -1.22
CA ILE A 679 -20.07 1.53 0.00
C ILE A 679 -18.95 1.61 1.04
N TRP A 680 -19.27 2.06 2.25
CA TRP A 680 -18.39 1.89 3.40
C TRP A 680 -18.68 0.54 4.08
N PRO A 681 -17.76 -0.43 4.02
CA PRO A 681 -18.03 -1.80 4.45
C PRO A 681 -17.83 -1.99 5.97
N ALA A 682 -18.57 -2.96 6.51
CA ALA A 682 -18.47 -3.52 7.84
C ALA A 682 -17.98 -4.98 7.81
N THR A 683 -18.48 -5.81 6.88
CA THR A 683 -18.19 -7.25 6.83
C THR A 683 -17.53 -7.73 5.54
N ALA A 684 -17.41 -6.87 4.52
CA ALA A 684 -16.82 -7.21 3.23
C ALA A 684 -15.47 -7.94 3.35
N ARG A 685 -15.27 -8.99 2.56
CA ARG A 685 -14.12 -9.88 2.63
C ARG A 685 -13.20 -9.69 1.44
N ARG A 686 -11.91 -9.52 1.72
CA ARG A 686 -10.87 -9.29 0.71
C ARG A 686 -10.48 -10.59 0.04
N THR A 687 -10.57 -10.65 -1.29
CA THR A 687 -10.21 -11.86 -2.06
C THR A 687 -8.86 -11.75 -2.77
N SER A 688 -8.20 -10.59 -2.69
CA SER A 688 -6.91 -10.27 -3.32
C SER A 688 -5.77 -11.24 -2.97
N GLU A 689 -5.79 -11.81 -1.77
CA GLU A 689 -4.81 -12.77 -1.27
C GLU A 689 -4.99 -14.15 -1.90
N LEU A 690 -6.21 -14.49 -2.32
CA LEU A 690 -6.56 -15.79 -2.90
C LEU A 690 -6.51 -15.77 -4.43
N LEU A 691 -6.95 -14.67 -5.05
CA LEU A 691 -7.00 -14.49 -6.51
C LEU A 691 -5.97 -13.45 -6.95
N ILE A 692 -4.72 -13.90 -7.02
CA ILE A 692 -3.58 -13.04 -7.34
C ILE A 692 -3.56 -12.75 -8.85
N GLY A 693 -3.27 -11.51 -9.23
CA GLY A 693 -3.09 -11.11 -10.63
C GLY A 693 -4.39 -10.82 -11.38
N GLN A 694 -5.53 -10.76 -10.69
CA GLN A 694 -6.78 -10.28 -11.26
C GLN A 694 -6.66 -8.79 -11.64
N PRO A 695 -7.36 -8.33 -12.70
CA PRO A 695 -7.31 -6.94 -13.13
C PRO A 695 -7.87 -5.99 -12.06
N VAL A 696 -8.70 -6.49 -11.14
CA VAL A 696 -9.30 -5.70 -10.06
C VAL A 696 -9.23 -6.45 -8.75
N ASN A 697 -8.86 -5.75 -7.67
CA ASN A 697 -8.93 -6.32 -6.33
C ASN A 697 -10.37 -6.33 -5.84
N GLU A 698 -10.99 -7.51 -5.84
CA GLU A 698 -12.39 -7.68 -5.46
C GLU A 698 -12.57 -7.86 -3.94
N VAL A 699 -13.75 -7.46 -3.47
CA VAL A 699 -14.30 -7.79 -2.16
C VAL A 699 -15.68 -8.39 -2.32
N VAL A 700 -16.04 -9.28 -1.40
CA VAL A 700 -17.37 -9.90 -1.39
C VAL A 700 -18.10 -9.57 -0.09
N PHE A 701 -19.31 -9.05 -0.20
CA PHE A 701 -20.27 -8.92 0.89
C PHE A 701 -21.14 -10.18 0.96
N PHE A 702 -21.55 -10.53 2.18
CA PHE A 702 -22.36 -11.72 2.41
C PHE A 702 -23.79 -11.56 1.87
N ALA A 703 -24.41 -12.68 1.53
CA ALA A 703 -25.85 -12.75 1.37
C ALA A 703 -26.58 -12.32 2.65
N GLY A 704 -27.59 -11.45 2.47
CA GLY A 704 -28.29 -10.76 3.54
C GLY A 704 -27.62 -9.47 4.03
N ALA A 705 -26.56 -8.98 3.37
CA ALA A 705 -25.92 -7.72 3.76
C ALA A 705 -26.89 -6.54 3.63
N ARG A 706 -26.91 -5.68 4.65
CA ARG A 706 -27.81 -4.52 4.75
C ARG A 706 -27.03 -3.24 4.51
N PHE A 707 -27.51 -2.39 3.61
CA PHE A 707 -26.88 -1.14 3.19
C PHE A 707 -27.82 0.02 3.43
N LYS A 708 -27.42 0.93 4.33
CA LYS A 708 -28.13 2.19 4.56
C LYS A 708 -27.66 3.24 3.55
N ALA A 709 -28.59 3.81 2.79
CA ALA A 709 -28.32 4.91 1.88
C ALA A 709 -27.99 6.18 2.68
N LEU A 710 -26.91 6.86 2.33
CA LEU A 710 -26.47 8.07 3.02
C LEU A 710 -26.72 9.32 2.19
N ALA A 711 -26.43 9.25 0.89
CA ALA A 711 -26.62 10.38 -0.01
C ALA A 711 -26.54 9.98 -1.48
N LEU A 712 -27.13 10.81 -2.32
CA LEU A 712 -26.88 10.87 -3.76
C LEU A 712 -26.09 12.15 -4.07
N ARG A 713 -25.04 12.04 -4.89
CA ARG A 713 -24.14 13.13 -5.27
C ARG A 713 -24.10 13.28 -6.78
N GLU A 714 -24.52 14.43 -7.28
CA GLU A 714 -24.42 14.79 -8.69
C GLU A 714 -23.30 15.80 -8.90
N ALA A 715 -22.47 15.62 -9.93
CA ALA A 715 -21.48 16.61 -10.37
C ALA A 715 -22.12 17.59 -11.37
N GLU A 716 -21.87 18.89 -11.20
CA GLU A 716 -22.28 19.93 -12.15
C GLU A 716 -21.61 19.71 -13.52
N ALA A 717 -22.34 19.99 -14.61
CA ALA A 717 -21.78 19.92 -15.96
C ALA A 717 -20.83 21.11 -16.16
N ILE A 718 -19.53 20.84 -16.27
CA ILE A 718 -18.56 21.83 -16.73
C ILE A 718 -18.65 21.82 -18.27
N GLY A 719 -18.91 22.97 -18.89
CA GLY A 719 -19.19 23.07 -20.33
C GLY A 719 -18.04 22.63 -21.23
N ASP A 720 -18.39 22.17 -22.44
CA ASP A 720 -17.53 21.69 -23.53
C ASP A 720 -16.31 20.86 -23.07
N GLU A 721 -16.58 19.78 -22.33
CA GLU A 721 -15.57 18.73 -22.12
C GLU A 721 -15.34 17.98 -23.45
N PRO A 722 -14.09 17.77 -23.87
CA PRO A 722 -13.79 16.96 -25.05
C PRO A 722 -14.36 15.55 -24.87
N GLU A 723 -15.12 15.06 -25.85
CA GLU A 723 -15.85 13.77 -25.81
C GLU A 723 -14.97 12.51 -25.58
N ASP A 724 -13.63 12.65 -25.56
CA ASP A 724 -12.66 11.55 -25.55
C ASP A 724 -11.93 11.32 -24.20
N GLU A 725 -12.15 12.13 -23.15
CA GLU A 725 -11.49 11.90 -21.84
C GLU A 725 -12.36 11.04 -20.92
N LEU A 726 -11.81 9.90 -20.47
CA LEU A 726 -12.54 8.92 -19.65
C LEU A 726 -12.79 9.46 -18.24
N THR A 727 -14.02 9.94 -18.00
CA THR A 727 -14.43 10.56 -16.73
C THR A 727 -15.22 9.59 -15.84
N ALA A 728 -15.23 9.87 -14.52
CA ALA A 728 -16.05 9.11 -13.58
C ALA A 728 -17.53 9.45 -13.78
N PRO A 729 -18.46 8.52 -13.51
CA PRO A 729 -19.88 8.82 -13.51
C PRO A 729 -20.23 10.08 -12.71
N ARG A 730 -21.07 10.93 -13.31
CA ARG A 730 -21.49 12.20 -12.70
C ARG A 730 -22.36 11.98 -11.47
N LEU A 731 -23.15 10.91 -11.48
CA LEU A 731 -23.99 10.52 -10.36
C LEU A 731 -23.25 9.51 -9.48
N ALA A 732 -23.31 9.69 -8.17
CA ALA A 732 -22.75 8.75 -7.20
C ALA A 732 -23.71 8.53 -6.02
N ALA A 733 -24.06 7.27 -5.74
CA ALA A 733 -24.84 6.85 -4.59
C ALA A 733 -23.90 6.35 -3.47
N LEU A 734 -24.08 6.86 -2.26
CA LEU A 734 -23.21 6.61 -1.11
C LEU A 734 -23.95 5.79 -0.07
N PHE A 735 -23.39 4.66 0.32
CA PHE A 735 -23.98 3.70 1.26
C PHE A 735 -23.04 3.36 2.41
N ARG A 736 -23.62 2.98 3.55
CA ARG A 736 -22.92 2.31 4.64
C ARG A 736 -23.48 0.92 4.83
N GLU A 737 -22.61 -0.08 4.92
CA GLU A 737 -23.01 -1.41 5.37
C GLU A 737 -23.32 -1.38 6.88
N LEU A 738 -24.48 -1.90 7.27
CA LEU A 738 -24.87 -2.10 8.66
C LEU A 738 -24.28 -3.41 9.17
N ALA A 739 -23.73 -3.41 10.38
CA ALA A 739 -23.21 -4.63 10.98
C ALA A 739 -24.35 -5.66 11.22
N PRO A 740 -24.03 -6.96 11.28
CA PRO A 740 -25.02 -7.98 11.62
C PRO A 740 -25.67 -7.66 12.96
N GLY A 741 -27.01 -7.61 13.01
CA GLY A 741 -27.77 -7.30 14.22
C GLY A 741 -27.73 -5.83 14.67
N GLU A 742 -27.12 -4.91 13.91
CA GLU A 742 -27.25 -3.47 14.15
C GLU A 742 -28.72 -3.05 14.04
N GLU A 743 -29.28 -2.50 15.11
CA GLU A 743 -30.59 -1.85 15.13
C GLU A 743 -30.45 -0.44 14.58
N VAL A 744 -31.38 -0.03 13.73
CA VAL A 744 -31.36 1.29 13.11
C VAL A 744 -32.37 2.18 13.83
N SER A 745 -31.94 3.39 14.21
CA SER A 745 -32.84 4.48 14.62
C SER A 745 -33.87 4.77 13.51
N ALA A 746 -34.98 5.42 13.85
CA ALA A 746 -36.16 5.58 12.98
C ALA A 746 -35.83 5.74 11.48
N PRO A 747 -36.52 5.01 10.57
CA PRO A 747 -36.22 5.02 9.14
C PRO A 747 -36.29 6.44 8.58
N GLY A 748 -35.25 6.83 7.83
CA GLY A 748 -35.14 8.15 7.18
C GLY A 748 -34.19 9.15 7.87
N GLU A 749 -33.73 8.89 9.09
CA GLU A 749 -32.75 9.77 9.77
C GLU A 749 -31.32 9.21 9.69
N LEU A 750 -30.36 10.09 9.39
CA LEU A 750 -28.92 9.80 9.46
C LEU A 750 -28.40 10.17 10.85
N ASP A 751 -27.70 9.25 11.50
CA ASP A 751 -27.07 9.51 12.80
C ASP A 751 -25.65 10.10 12.66
N ASP A 752 -25.01 10.43 13.79
CA ASP A 752 -23.65 10.97 13.80
C ASP A 752 -22.62 10.02 13.15
N GLN A 753 -22.84 8.71 13.23
CA GLN A 753 -21.96 7.71 12.63
C GLN A 753 -22.14 7.68 11.11
N ASP A 754 -23.37 7.77 10.62
CA ASP A 754 -23.72 7.89 9.21
C ASP A 754 -23.08 9.15 8.60
N LEU A 755 -23.18 10.29 9.27
CA LEU A 755 -22.57 11.55 8.83
C LEU A 755 -21.04 11.47 8.79
N ALA A 756 -20.41 10.84 9.78
CA ALA A 756 -18.96 10.65 9.82
C ALA A 756 -18.47 9.72 8.70
N VAL A 757 -19.27 8.70 8.34
CA VAL A 757 -18.98 7.81 7.20
C VAL A 757 -19.20 8.54 5.87
N LEU A 758 -20.29 9.29 5.74
CA LEU A 758 -20.60 10.10 4.57
C LEU A 758 -19.45 11.05 4.22
N ALA A 759 -18.89 11.76 5.20
CA ALA A 759 -17.74 12.64 4.99
C ALA A 759 -16.48 11.91 4.47
N LYS A 760 -16.29 10.63 4.83
CA LYS A 760 -15.17 9.82 4.32
C LYS A 760 -15.43 9.34 2.88
N LEU A 761 -16.67 9.01 2.56
CA LEU A 761 -17.09 8.62 1.21
C LEU A 761 -17.03 9.81 0.25
N ASP A 762 -17.44 11.01 0.67
CA ASP A 762 -17.31 12.25 -0.11
C ASP A 762 -15.84 12.52 -0.49
N ARG A 763 -14.90 12.40 0.47
CA ARG A 763 -13.45 12.52 0.19
C ARG A 763 -12.92 11.42 -0.73
N ALA A 764 -13.53 10.23 -0.74
CA ALA A 764 -13.16 9.16 -1.65
C ALA A 764 -13.65 9.45 -3.06
N LEU A 765 -14.90 9.92 -3.20
CA LEU A 765 -15.51 10.35 -4.45
C LEU A 765 -14.73 11.51 -5.09
N GLU A 766 -14.37 12.53 -4.32
CA GLU A 766 -13.57 13.67 -4.80
C GLU A 766 -12.19 13.27 -5.32
N ARG A 767 -11.56 12.26 -4.70
CA ARG A 767 -10.26 11.75 -5.15
C ARG A 767 -10.40 10.96 -6.45
N ARG A 768 -11.46 10.16 -6.56
CA ARG A 768 -11.77 9.39 -7.77
C ARG A 768 -12.07 10.31 -8.95
N ARG A 769 -12.93 11.32 -8.78
CA ARG A 769 -13.28 12.29 -9.83
C ARG A 769 -12.07 13.10 -10.35
N ARG A 770 -11.01 13.23 -9.55
CA ARG A 770 -9.75 13.92 -9.95
C ARG A 770 -8.64 12.96 -10.40
N GLY A 771 -8.84 11.66 -10.23
CA GLY A 771 -7.83 10.65 -10.53
C GLY A 771 -7.95 10.15 -11.96
N ALA A 772 -6.84 9.63 -12.50
CA ALA A 772 -6.90 8.90 -13.76
C ALA A 772 -7.66 7.59 -13.58
N LEU A 773 -8.57 7.29 -14.52
CA LEU A 773 -9.38 6.08 -14.48
C LEU A 773 -8.86 5.03 -15.47
N ARG A 774 -9.04 3.75 -15.12
CA ARG A 774 -8.72 2.59 -15.96
C ARG A 774 -10.00 1.85 -16.36
N VAL A 775 -10.18 1.59 -17.66
CA VAL A 775 -11.37 0.86 -18.17
C VAL A 775 -11.25 -0.62 -17.87
N ILE A 776 -12.36 -1.23 -17.44
CA ILE A 776 -12.52 -2.69 -17.39
C ILE A 776 -13.40 -3.14 -18.56
N GLU A 777 -12.90 -4.08 -19.36
CA GLU A 777 -13.63 -4.64 -20.52
C GLU A 777 -14.00 -6.13 -20.33
N GLU A 778 -13.56 -6.76 -19.23
CA GLU A 778 -13.83 -8.17 -18.98
C GLU A 778 -15.28 -8.40 -18.55
N ARG A 779 -16.10 -8.94 -19.45
CA ARG A 779 -17.55 -9.13 -19.29
C ARG A 779 -17.99 -9.69 -17.94
N ASP A 780 -17.37 -10.78 -17.47
CA ASP A 780 -17.78 -11.42 -16.21
C ASP A 780 -17.53 -10.49 -15.01
N LEU A 781 -16.39 -9.79 -15.00
CA LEU A 781 -16.08 -8.79 -13.99
C LEU A 781 -17.01 -7.58 -14.09
N MET A 782 -17.35 -7.14 -15.31
CA MET A 782 -18.34 -6.07 -15.51
C MET A 782 -19.67 -6.45 -14.87
N ASN A 783 -20.20 -7.67 -15.13
CA ASN A 783 -21.46 -8.15 -14.56
C ASN A 783 -21.46 -8.14 -13.03
N ARG A 784 -20.39 -8.64 -12.40
CA ARG A 784 -20.22 -8.63 -10.93
C ARG A 784 -20.26 -7.23 -10.34
N MET A 785 -19.58 -6.30 -11.02
CA MET A 785 -19.45 -4.91 -10.61
C MET A 785 -20.73 -4.10 -10.83
N THR A 786 -21.61 -4.53 -11.75
CA THR A 786 -22.83 -3.81 -12.13
C THR A 786 -24.15 -4.42 -11.70
N SER A 787 -24.14 -5.61 -11.10
CA SER A 787 -25.37 -6.21 -10.55
C SER A 787 -26.09 -5.27 -9.57
N SER A 788 -27.30 -4.84 -9.86
CA SER A 788 -28.03 -3.94 -8.95
C SER A 788 -28.32 -4.59 -7.59
N LEU A 789 -28.34 -3.76 -6.56
CA LEU A 789 -28.89 -4.08 -5.25
C LEU A 789 -30.40 -4.34 -5.40
N GLN A 790 -30.92 -5.30 -4.64
CA GLN A 790 -32.34 -5.60 -4.60
C GLN A 790 -32.94 -5.20 -3.24
N GLU A 791 -34.21 -4.78 -3.25
CA GLU A 791 -34.99 -4.65 -2.02
C GLU A 791 -35.46 -6.04 -1.58
N TRP A 792 -35.02 -6.47 -0.40
CA TRP A 792 -35.53 -7.66 0.25
C TRP A 792 -36.05 -7.31 1.64
N HIS A 793 -37.34 -7.58 1.86
CA HIS A 793 -37.99 -7.48 3.16
C HIS A 793 -38.07 -8.87 3.78
N GLU A 794 -37.42 -9.04 4.92
CA GLU A 794 -37.56 -10.23 5.76
C GLU A 794 -38.96 -10.17 6.41
N GLU A 795 -39.92 -10.97 5.90
CA GLU A 795 -41.16 -11.19 6.64
C GLU A 795 -40.78 -11.85 7.98
N VAL A 796 -41.04 -11.14 9.07
CA VAL A 796 -40.96 -11.65 10.44
C VAL A 796 -41.89 -12.85 10.53
N SER A 797 -41.35 -14.05 10.33
CA SER A 797 -42.05 -15.30 10.65
C SER A 797 -42.21 -15.35 12.17
N ALA A 798 -43.33 -14.81 12.65
CA ALA A 798 -43.78 -15.00 14.01
C ALA A 798 -43.98 -16.50 14.26
N PRO A 799 -43.47 -17.07 15.38
CA PRO A 799 -43.71 -18.46 15.68
C PRO A 799 -45.21 -18.68 15.91
N ALA A 800 -45.79 -19.55 15.09
CA ALA A 800 -47.16 -20.03 15.22
C ALA A 800 -47.38 -20.60 16.63
N GLY A 801 -48.12 -19.86 17.45
CA GLY A 801 -48.36 -20.24 18.83
C GLY A 801 -49.22 -19.24 19.56
N ARG A 802 -50.47 -19.05 19.14
CA ARG A 802 -51.52 -18.54 20.03
C ARG A 802 -52.91 -18.94 19.56
N THR A 803 -53.49 -19.83 20.36
CA THR A 803 -54.86 -20.30 20.41
C THR A 803 -55.89 -19.17 20.26
N PHE A 804 -56.84 -19.38 19.35
CA PHE A 804 -58.09 -18.63 19.30
C PHE A 804 -58.89 -18.85 20.58
N THR A 805 -59.37 -17.76 21.18
CA THR A 805 -60.54 -17.80 22.05
C THR A 805 -61.54 -16.79 21.49
N LEU A 806 -62.61 -17.32 20.90
CA LEU A 806 -63.80 -16.56 20.51
C LEU A 806 -64.58 -16.19 21.77
N ALA A 807 -64.95 -14.92 21.92
CA ALA A 807 -66.16 -14.52 22.63
C ALA A 807 -66.58 -13.10 22.22
N SER A 808 -67.69 -13.09 21.47
CA SER A 808 -68.75 -12.08 21.30
C SER A 808 -68.41 -10.65 20.86
#